data_AF-A0A925NK52-F1
#
_entry.id   AF-A0A925NK52-F1
#
_cell.length_a   1.000
_cell.length_b   1.000
_cell.length_c   1.000
_cell.angle_alpha   90.00
_cell.angle_beta   90.00
_cell.angle_gamma   90.00
#
_symmetry.space_group_name_H-M   'P 1'
#
loop_
_entity.id
_entity.type
_entity.pdbx_description
1 polymer ?
#
loop_
_entity_poly.entity_id
_entity_poly.type
_entity_poly.pdbx_seq_one_letter_code
_entity_poly.pdbx_strand_id
1 'polypeptide(L)'
;MNQQMRQRTCVVFSDTPEGATALTFAANLNKRLEGEKLSVYIAIDAKARQLAIATDYLDDVDALQRERVLSHIKALVGLSADEVDLVEYQSLAKIDFPAGAIVVDHELPRGRTDIHALSPYDEETLAARGQGPLLIPFGDGESGRDAAVVALPLAQALGCAVVFYHTTWRSESDSTKAVDHLCEQAKLVLEDIESWADELGVPFSTRVEMAPDVAEGILHAAVDEGASLIVLARGRRTKVGSYVNQVLEQSPAPTLVAAASSLARQLTPPTKTAKAKLSAPIPDVSPAEKNATTESLVGSILTRIANGLSRILPGFIVRNAGNPIFVMCVVAAMYIVKAFVKTTLGSSINSPMITGDGLHNIADIFEALAVIAVIKISMRPPTEKYAYGRKNIEFVSAGAVGLGLMGMSLLFAVKSGAGLLAFFPDIDSAVRTWLPLPVHEELLMSAATFPWVVAVTAGSVILSLAVSRYHISVGKKTRHDSLVADGEETASDGRIEMVALAGVLAEYLFHAPWLEYPLGLLIAVLIFRTGKELLLKAWRVLLQHTIGVEHDQEISNLLNTTRGVKAAQSVKTFQVGRIAVCHLKVTTLRTAQAVVHIKYGIERAVEKYVLSHDFQRVETHINFLAPEPERHRQAIAIVRNGSAIAVATSLESATSIVICDYEFGRIIRATEEEIAGDAIGLLTRKRVSRVYQFGGHSALIDQLKNSNIAWAVAPAYLPESLGLSPSVLK
;
A
#
# COMPACT_ATOMS: atom_id res chain seq x y z
N MET A 1 15.56 -4.47 -38.84
CA MET A 1 14.84 -3.39 -38.12
C MET A 1 15.70 -2.72 -37.02
N ASN A 2 17.05 -2.84 -37.04
CA ASN A 2 17.91 -2.60 -35.86
C ASN A 2 18.78 -1.32 -35.87
N GLN A 3 18.58 -0.36 -36.77
CA GLN A 3 19.28 0.94 -36.71
C GLN A 3 18.39 2.16 -37.00
N GLN A 4 17.22 1.99 -37.63
CA GLN A 4 16.31 3.10 -38.00
C GLN A 4 15.25 3.46 -36.93
N MET A 5 15.23 2.78 -35.78
CA MET A 5 14.24 2.96 -34.71
C MET A 5 14.90 3.24 -33.36
N ARG A 6 16.03 3.95 -33.30
CA ARG A 6 16.41 4.60 -32.03
C ARG A 6 15.38 5.71 -31.81
N GLN A 7 14.33 5.42 -31.04
CA GLN A 7 13.29 6.37 -30.71
C GLN A 7 13.94 7.60 -30.07
N ARG A 8 13.98 8.70 -30.81
CA ARG A 8 14.53 9.95 -30.30
C ARG A 8 13.58 10.49 -29.25
N THR A 9 14.13 10.88 -28.11
CA THR A 9 13.36 11.58 -27.09
C THR A 9 13.47 13.08 -27.34
N CYS A 10 12.34 13.76 -27.38
CA CYS A 10 12.26 15.21 -27.48
C CYS A 10 11.51 15.72 -26.26
N VAL A 11 11.82 16.93 -25.83
CA VAL A 11 11.08 17.62 -24.78
C VAL A 11 10.83 19.05 -25.17
N VAL A 12 9.61 19.53 -24.93
CA VAL A 12 9.30 20.95 -24.99
C VAL A 12 9.63 21.51 -23.61
N PHE A 13 10.65 22.35 -23.54
CA PHE A 13 11.08 22.93 -22.27
C PHE A 13 10.53 24.34 -22.11
N SER A 14 9.74 24.51 -21.05
CA SER A 14 9.38 25.80 -20.47
C SER A 14 10.07 25.93 -19.12
N ASP A 15 10.44 27.16 -18.75
CA ASP A 15 11.03 27.41 -17.43
C ASP A 15 9.95 27.52 -16.34
N THR A 16 9.24 26.40 -16.13
CA THR A 16 8.23 26.21 -15.09
C THR A 16 8.51 24.91 -14.33
N PRO A 17 7.95 24.70 -13.13
CA PRO A 17 8.08 23.43 -12.41
C PRO A 17 7.63 22.22 -13.23
N GLU A 18 6.56 22.37 -14.01
CA GLU A 18 6.07 21.34 -14.93
C GLU A 18 7.07 21.07 -16.06
N GLY A 19 7.67 22.12 -16.64
CA GLY A 19 8.73 21.98 -17.63
C GLY A 19 10.00 21.31 -17.07
N ALA A 20 10.37 21.59 -15.82
CA ALA A 20 11.48 20.92 -15.14
C ALA A 20 11.19 19.42 -14.90
N THR A 21 9.95 19.08 -14.56
CA THR A 21 9.51 17.69 -14.38
C THR A 21 9.56 16.94 -15.72
N ALA A 22 9.03 17.56 -16.79
CA ALA A 22 9.07 17.01 -18.14
C ALA A 22 10.50 16.83 -18.66
N LEU A 23 11.39 17.79 -18.42
CA LEU A 23 12.81 17.69 -18.77
C LEU A 23 13.49 16.53 -18.04
N THR A 24 13.24 16.39 -16.73
CA THR A 24 13.79 15.30 -15.91
C THR A 24 13.31 13.94 -16.40
N PHE A 25 12.02 13.83 -16.69
CA PHE A 25 11.43 12.63 -17.26
C PHE A 25 12.01 12.30 -18.63
N ALA A 26 12.11 13.28 -19.52
CA ALA A 26 12.65 13.11 -20.87
C ALA A 26 14.14 12.71 -20.84
N ALA A 27 14.94 13.32 -19.97
CA ALA A 27 16.34 12.97 -19.81
C ALA A 27 16.49 11.52 -19.30
N ASN A 28 15.68 11.12 -18.31
CA ASN A 28 15.70 9.74 -17.81
C ASN A 28 15.28 8.73 -18.89
N LEU A 29 14.21 9.04 -19.64
CA LEU A 29 13.72 8.21 -20.72
C LEU A 29 14.76 8.08 -21.84
N ASN A 30 15.36 9.20 -22.27
CA ASN A 30 16.39 9.22 -23.30
C ASN A 30 17.59 8.34 -22.91
N LYS A 31 18.04 8.44 -21.66
CA LYS A 31 19.13 7.61 -21.13
C LYS A 31 18.78 6.12 -21.15
N ARG A 32 17.55 5.76 -20.76
CA ARG A 32 17.09 4.36 -20.77
C ARG A 32 16.94 3.80 -22.19
N LEU A 33 16.62 4.65 -23.16
CA LEU A 33 16.52 4.27 -24.58
C LEU A 33 17.88 4.30 -25.30
N GLU A 34 19.00 4.51 -24.57
CA GLU A 34 20.34 4.67 -25.13
C GLU A 34 20.40 5.75 -26.24
N GLY A 35 19.61 6.80 -26.09
CA GLY A 35 19.55 7.91 -27.03
C GLY A 35 20.82 8.75 -26.99
N GLU A 36 21.42 9.02 -28.15
CA GLU A 36 22.69 9.76 -28.26
C GLU A 36 22.61 11.19 -27.75
N LYS A 37 21.50 11.90 -28.06
CA LYS A 37 21.24 13.28 -27.62
C LYS A 37 19.77 13.51 -27.32
N LEU A 38 19.50 14.34 -26.32
CA LEU A 38 18.15 14.82 -26.00
C LEU A 38 17.87 16.10 -26.80
N SER A 39 16.85 16.09 -27.65
CA SER A 39 16.42 17.32 -28.34
C SER A 39 15.50 18.14 -27.44
N VAL A 40 15.97 19.30 -27.01
CA VAL A 40 15.25 20.21 -26.13
C VAL A 40 14.74 21.39 -26.95
N TYR A 41 13.42 21.48 -27.06
CA TYR A 41 12.73 22.52 -27.81
C TYR A 41 12.43 23.70 -26.91
N ILE A 42 12.91 24.88 -27.29
CA ILE A 42 12.68 26.13 -26.57
C ILE A 42 11.96 27.13 -27.46
N ALA A 43 10.95 27.81 -26.90
CA ALA A 43 10.27 28.88 -27.59
C ALA A 43 11.21 30.10 -27.73
N ILE A 44 11.43 30.56 -28.95
CA ILE A 44 11.91 31.93 -29.17
C ILE A 44 10.70 32.83 -29.28
N ASP A 45 10.63 33.83 -28.41
CA ASP A 45 9.68 34.91 -28.60
C ASP A 45 10.30 35.99 -29.51
N ALA A 46 9.77 36.15 -30.73
CA ALA A 46 10.19 37.19 -31.67
C ALA A 46 10.04 38.61 -31.08
N LYS A 47 9.11 38.80 -30.14
CA LYS A 47 8.90 40.03 -29.39
C LYS A 47 10.06 40.31 -28.43
N ALA A 48 10.74 39.29 -27.93
CA ALA A 48 11.92 39.42 -27.06
C ALA A 48 13.07 40.06 -27.82
N ARG A 49 13.31 39.56 -29.04
CA ARG A 49 14.35 40.06 -29.95
C ARG A 49 14.08 41.51 -30.35
N GLN A 50 12.83 41.85 -30.67
CA GLN A 50 12.43 43.21 -30.99
C GLN A 50 12.55 44.17 -29.78
N LEU A 51 12.17 43.73 -28.58
CA LEU A 51 12.32 44.54 -27.36
C LEU A 51 13.79 44.76 -26.98
N ALA A 52 14.65 43.76 -27.17
CA ALA A 52 16.06 43.88 -26.86
C ALA A 52 16.77 44.89 -27.76
N ILE A 53 16.43 44.87 -29.05
CA ILE A 53 16.88 45.87 -30.02
C ILE A 53 16.33 47.25 -29.62
N ALA A 54 15.05 47.35 -29.25
CA ALA A 54 14.41 48.61 -28.88
C ALA A 54 14.91 49.22 -27.56
N THR A 55 15.56 48.43 -26.70
CA THR A 55 16.14 48.89 -25.43
C THR A 55 17.65 49.14 -25.52
N ASP A 56 18.27 48.95 -26.70
CA ASP A 56 19.67 49.28 -27.02
C ASP A 56 20.71 48.64 -26.06
N TYR A 57 20.39 47.46 -25.52
CA TYR A 57 21.09 46.91 -24.35
C TYR A 57 21.86 45.60 -24.59
N LEU A 58 21.63 44.88 -25.70
CA LEU A 58 22.28 43.58 -26.00
C LEU A 58 22.35 43.29 -27.51
N ASP A 59 23.55 43.16 -28.06
CA ASP A 59 23.79 42.81 -29.47
C ASP A 59 23.49 41.33 -29.81
N ASP A 60 23.46 40.43 -28.80
CA ASP A 60 23.28 38.97 -29.01
C ASP A 60 22.47 38.28 -27.90
N VAL A 61 21.17 38.57 -27.84
CA VAL A 61 20.23 37.98 -26.86
C VAL A 61 20.08 36.48 -27.03
N ASP A 62 20.18 35.98 -28.26
CA ASP A 62 19.91 34.58 -28.57
C ASP A 62 21.03 33.67 -28.04
N ALA A 63 22.30 34.06 -28.24
CA ALA A 63 23.43 33.31 -27.69
C ALA A 63 23.35 33.19 -26.15
N LEU A 64 22.89 34.26 -25.51
CA LEU A 64 22.85 34.36 -24.07
C LEU A 64 21.63 33.64 -23.46
N GLN A 65 20.50 33.61 -24.17
CA GLN A 65 19.37 32.73 -23.84
C GLN A 65 19.77 31.25 -23.96
N ARG A 66 20.51 30.89 -25.02
CA ARG A 66 20.99 29.53 -25.24
C ARG A 66 21.90 29.04 -24.12
N GLU A 67 22.90 29.84 -23.72
CA GLU A 67 23.82 29.51 -22.63
C GLU A 67 23.08 29.23 -21.31
N ARG A 68 22.02 29.99 -21.03
CA ARG A 68 21.23 29.83 -19.81
C ARG A 68 20.35 28.61 -19.80
N VAL A 69 19.69 28.33 -20.92
CA VAL A 69 18.92 27.08 -21.03
C VAL A 69 19.86 25.89 -20.81
N LEU A 70 21.06 25.92 -21.39
CA LEU A 70 22.07 24.88 -21.14
C LEU A 70 22.50 24.81 -19.67
N SER A 71 22.71 25.95 -19.01
CA SER A 71 23.09 25.95 -17.60
C SER A 71 21.97 25.43 -16.69
N HIS A 72 20.71 25.74 -17.00
CA HIS A 72 19.55 25.23 -16.28
C HIS A 72 19.37 23.72 -16.50
N ILE A 73 19.47 23.25 -17.74
CA ILE A 73 19.44 21.81 -18.05
C ILE A 73 20.56 21.08 -17.30
N LYS A 74 21.78 21.62 -17.31
CA LYS A 74 22.91 21.06 -16.56
C LYS A 74 22.63 21.00 -15.06
N ALA A 75 21.99 22.02 -14.49
CA ALA A 75 21.64 22.05 -13.07
C ALA A 75 20.54 21.05 -12.71
N LEU A 76 19.54 20.85 -13.57
CA LEU A 76 18.41 19.96 -13.32
C LEU A 76 18.74 18.48 -13.55
N VAL A 77 19.37 18.16 -14.68
CA VAL A 77 19.55 16.78 -15.15
C VAL A 77 21.01 16.37 -15.37
N GLY A 78 21.96 17.29 -15.17
CA GLY A 78 23.40 16.99 -15.28
C GLY A 78 23.92 16.85 -16.71
N LEU A 79 23.10 17.11 -17.73
CA LEU A 79 23.51 16.98 -19.14
C LEU A 79 24.41 18.13 -19.57
N SER A 80 25.45 17.81 -20.34
CA SER A 80 26.37 18.77 -20.96
C SER A 80 25.82 19.29 -22.30
N ALA A 81 26.45 20.35 -22.83
CA ALA A 81 26.07 20.95 -24.12
C ALA A 81 26.21 19.97 -25.29
N ASP A 82 27.09 18.97 -25.19
CA ASP A 82 27.30 17.97 -26.24
C ASP A 82 26.18 16.92 -26.27
N GLU A 83 25.47 16.72 -25.16
CA GLU A 83 24.40 15.73 -24.98
C GLU A 83 23.00 16.27 -25.31
N VAL A 84 22.89 17.58 -25.60
CA VAL A 84 21.62 18.28 -25.81
C VAL A 84 21.62 18.99 -27.15
N ASP A 85 20.59 18.72 -27.95
CA ASP A 85 20.32 19.52 -29.14
C ASP A 85 19.25 20.56 -28.81
N LEU A 86 19.65 21.84 -28.73
CA LEU A 86 18.72 22.93 -28.57
C LEU A 86 18.08 23.29 -29.89
N VAL A 87 16.74 23.20 -29.92
CA VAL A 87 15.93 23.52 -31.09
C VAL A 87 14.98 24.65 -30.77
N GLU A 88 15.10 25.70 -31.54
CA GLU A 88 14.33 26.92 -31.37
C GLU A 88 13.05 26.89 -32.21
N TYR A 89 11.93 27.37 -31.66
CA TYR A 89 10.65 27.43 -32.39
C TYR A 89 9.83 28.68 -32.08
N GLN A 90 8.93 29.06 -33.01
CA GLN A 90 8.03 30.21 -32.84
C GLN A 90 6.64 29.85 -32.32
N SER A 91 6.12 28.65 -32.65
CA SER A 91 4.80 28.22 -32.21
C SER A 91 4.72 26.70 -32.06
N LEU A 92 4.22 26.23 -30.92
CA LEU A 92 4.00 24.80 -30.61
C LEU A 92 3.15 24.07 -31.65
N ALA A 93 2.18 24.76 -32.24
CA ALA A 93 1.29 24.20 -33.25
C ALA A 93 1.98 23.91 -34.60
N LYS A 94 3.16 24.50 -34.85
CA LYS A 94 3.90 24.41 -36.12
C LYS A 94 5.25 23.72 -36.00
N ILE A 95 5.57 23.10 -34.86
CA ILE A 95 6.85 22.41 -34.68
C ILE A 95 6.85 21.12 -35.48
N ASP A 96 7.80 20.97 -36.40
CA ASP A 96 8.10 19.69 -37.04
C ASP A 96 9.06 18.90 -36.15
N PHE A 97 8.53 17.88 -35.49
CA PHE A 97 9.32 16.94 -34.71
C PHE A 97 9.90 15.84 -35.60
N PRO A 98 11.05 15.25 -35.25
CA PRO A 98 11.61 14.11 -35.98
C PRO A 98 10.60 12.97 -36.04
N ALA A 99 10.51 12.30 -37.20
CA ALA A 99 9.61 11.18 -37.38
C ALA A 99 9.90 10.07 -36.36
N GLY A 100 8.86 9.59 -35.68
CA GLY A 100 8.96 8.54 -34.66
C GLY A 100 9.54 9.00 -33.31
N ALA A 101 9.77 10.30 -33.10
CA ALA A 101 10.21 10.82 -31.81
C ALA A 101 9.09 10.78 -30.76
N ILE A 102 9.46 10.46 -29.51
CA ILE A 102 8.60 10.61 -28.34
C ILE A 102 8.79 12.02 -27.80
N VAL A 103 7.74 12.82 -27.88
CA VAL A 103 7.73 14.20 -27.38
C VAL A 103 7.12 14.22 -25.99
N VAL A 104 7.96 14.48 -24.98
CA VAL A 104 7.54 14.64 -23.59
C VAL A 104 7.09 16.08 -23.37
N ASP A 105 5.84 16.27 -22.97
CA ASP A 105 5.30 17.58 -22.64
C ASP A 105 3.96 17.49 -21.86
N HIS A 106 3.68 18.54 -21.07
CA HIS A 106 2.42 18.66 -20.33
C HIS A 106 1.30 19.38 -21.11
N GLU A 107 1.65 20.24 -22.07
CA GLU A 107 0.72 21.21 -22.68
C GLU A 107 0.57 21.08 -24.20
N LEU A 108 1.16 20.04 -24.81
CA LEU A 108 1.13 19.82 -26.24
C LEU A 108 -0.32 19.89 -26.74
N PRO A 109 -0.58 20.54 -27.89
CA PRO A 109 -1.93 20.68 -28.41
C PRO A 109 -2.56 19.30 -28.55
N ARG A 110 -3.51 18.98 -27.67
CA ARG A 110 -4.12 17.63 -27.55
C ARG A 110 -4.72 17.11 -28.86
N GLY A 111 -4.92 17.99 -29.85
CA GLY A 111 -5.40 17.66 -31.19
C GLY A 111 -4.33 17.18 -32.18
N ARG A 112 -3.02 17.24 -31.87
CA ARG A 112 -1.99 16.69 -32.76
C ARG A 112 -2.05 15.17 -32.79
N THR A 113 -2.05 14.63 -34.00
CA THR A 113 -2.20 13.19 -34.29
C THR A 113 -1.00 12.60 -35.02
N ASP A 114 -0.04 13.45 -35.33
CA ASP A 114 1.15 13.20 -36.15
C ASP A 114 2.41 12.99 -35.30
N ILE A 115 2.30 13.05 -33.97
CA ILE A 115 3.40 12.91 -33.01
C ILE A 115 3.06 11.91 -31.91
N HIS A 116 4.09 11.28 -31.34
CA HIS A 116 3.95 10.50 -30.12
C HIS A 116 4.09 11.47 -28.93
N ALA A 117 2.98 11.78 -28.26
CA ALA A 117 2.96 12.75 -27.17
C ALA A 117 2.90 12.03 -25.82
N LEU A 118 3.89 12.25 -24.97
CA LEU A 118 3.97 11.66 -23.62
C LEU A 118 3.72 12.74 -22.58
N SER A 119 2.69 12.54 -21.75
CA SER A 119 2.46 13.35 -20.56
C SER A 119 3.04 12.64 -19.34
N PRO A 120 4.11 13.19 -18.73
CA PRO A 120 4.78 12.56 -17.59
C PRO A 120 4.01 12.76 -16.28
N TYR A 121 3.14 13.79 -16.23
CA TYR A 121 2.46 14.22 -15.00
C TYR A 121 3.47 14.50 -13.87
N ASP A 122 3.16 14.14 -12.63
CA ASP A 122 4.00 14.47 -11.48
C ASP A 122 5.15 13.47 -11.27
N GLU A 123 5.50 12.68 -12.29
CA GLU A 123 6.54 11.66 -12.23
C GLU A 123 7.82 12.17 -12.90
N GLU A 124 8.95 12.02 -12.20
CA GLU A 124 10.27 12.36 -12.74
C GLU A 124 10.85 11.22 -13.60
N THR A 125 10.35 9.99 -13.43
CA THR A 125 10.81 8.83 -14.22
C THR A 125 9.69 7.78 -14.34
N LEU A 126 9.76 6.93 -15.36
CA LEU A 126 8.84 5.78 -15.49
C LEU A 126 8.89 4.83 -14.29
N ALA A 127 10.02 4.71 -13.60
CA ALA A 127 10.20 3.79 -12.48
C ALA A 127 10.12 4.49 -11.10
N ALA A 128 9.68 5.75 -11.04
CA ALA A 128 9.67 6.54 -9.80
C ALA A 128 8.87 5.87 -8.67
N ARG A 129 7.88 5.05 -9.03
CA ARG A 129 7.01 4.30 -8.10
C ARG A 129 7.17 2.79 -8.24
N GLY A 130 8.34 2.33 -8.67
CA GLY A 130 8.61 0.93 -8.99
C GLY A 130 8.50 0.63 -10.50
N GLN A 131 9.08 -0.49 -10.92
CA GLN A 131 8.90 -1.00 -12.28
C GLN A 131 7.60 -1.79 -12.38
N GLY A 132 6.79 -1.44 -13.37
CA GLY A 132 5.55 -2.14 -13.72
C GLY A 132 5.40 -2.23 -15.24
N PRO A 133 4.36 -2.91 -15.72
CA PRO A 133 4.17 -3.13 -17.15
C PRO A 133 3.76 -1.86 -17.91
N LEU A 134 3.88 -1.91 -19.24
CA LEU A 134 3.21 -0.96 -20.13
C LEU A 134 1.79 -1.47 -20.39
N LEU A 135 0.79 -0.64 -20.15
CA LEU A 135 -0.60 -0.96 -20.46
C LEU A 135 -0.92 -0.50 -21.88
N ILE A 136 -1.40 -1.41 -22.73
CA ILE A 136 -1.81 -1.13 -24.11
C ILE A 136 -3.30 -1.46 -24.26
N PRO A 137 -4.19 -0.46 -24.20
CA PRO A 137 -5.59 -0.64 -24.53
C PRO A 137 -5.76 -0.95 -26.03
N PHE A 138 -6.57 -1.94 -26.36
CA PHE A 138 -6.94 -2.25 -27.74
C PHE A 138 -8.46 -2.32 -27.92
N GLY A 139 -8.90 -2.13 -29.16
CA GLY A 139 -10.30 -2.23 -29.56
C GLY A 139 -10.45 -3.15 -30.77
N ASP A 140 -11.55 -3.00 -31.50
CA ASP A 140 -11.80 -3.68 -32.77
C ASP A 140 -11.17 -2.97 -33.99
N GLY A 141 -10.65 -1.76 -33.79
CA GLY A 141 -10.00 -0.96 -34.83
C GLY A 141 -8.47 -0.91 -34.74
N GLU A 142 -7.87 -0.10 -35.62
CA GLU A 142 -6.40 0.03 -35.76
C GLU A 142 -5.69 0.68 -34.56
N SER A 143 -6.41 1.34 -33.64
CA SER A 143 -5.78 2.09 -32.55
C SER A 143 -4.96 1.19 -31.61
N GLY A 144 -5.37 -0.07 -31.40
CA GLY A 144 -4.59 -1.02 -30.61
C GLY A 144 -3.27 -1.38 -31.29
N ARG A 145 -3.31 -1.61 -32.61
CA ARG A 145 -2.11 -1.87 -33.41
C ARG A 145 -1.18 -0.66 -33.44
N ASP A 146 -1.71 0.53 -33.70
CA ASP A 146 -0.94 1.78 -33.72
C ASP A 146 -0.24 2.04 -32.37
N ALA A 147 -0.90 1.75 -31.25
CA ALA A 147 -0.29 1.83 -29.93
C ALA A 147 0.82 0.78 -29.75
N ALA A 148 0.57 -0.47 -30.15
CA ALA A 148 1.53 -1.58 -30.02
C ALA A 148 2.82 -1.37 -30.83
N VAL A 149 2.74 -0.81 -32.04
CA VAL A 149 3.92 -0.50 -32.87
C VAL A 149 4.91 0.43 -32.13
N VAL A 150 4.42 1.29 -31.25
CA VAL A 150 5.25 2.20 -30.45
C VAL A 150 5.65 1.59 -29.12
N ALA A 151 4.69 0.94 -28.46
CA ALA A 151 4.84 0.43 -27.10
C ALA A 151 5.73 -0.81 -27.01
N LEU A 152 5.70 -1.73 -27.97
CA LEU A 152 6.46 -2.98 -27.89
C LEU A 152 7.98 -2.75 -28.02
N PRO A 153 8.49 -1.95 -28.98
CA PRO A 153 9.92 -1.60 -29.00
C PRO A 153 10.34 -0.82 -27.74
N LEU A 154 9.46 0.05 -27.24
CA LEU A 154 9.68 0.77 -26.00
C LEU A 154 9.78 -0.18 -24.80
N ALA A 155 8.89 -1.16 -24.70
CA ALA A 155 8.90 -2.18 -23.65
C ALA A 155 10.16 -3.04 -23.69
N GLN A 156 10.58 -3.44 -24.90
CA GLN A 156 11.82 -4.19 -25.13
C GLN A 156 13.04 -3.40 -24.64
N ALA A 157 13.14 -2.12 -25.02
CA ALA A 157 14.26 -1.25 -24.62
C ALA A 157 14.27 -0.98 -23.10
N LEU A 158 13.11 -0.88 -22.47
CA LEU A 158 12.97 -0.65 -21.04
C LEU A 158 13.07 -1.93 -20.19
N GLY A 159 13.04 -3.11 -20.81
CA GLY A 159 13.06 -4.40 -20.13
C GLY A 159 11.80 -4.67 -19.29
N CYS A 160 10.65 -4.16 -19.72
CA CYS A 160 9.38 -4.31 -18.99
C CYS A 160 8.36 -5.18 -19.75
N ALA A 161 7.45 -5.78 -18.99
CA ALA A 161 6.34 -6.53 -19.54
C ALA A 161 5.24 -5.61 -20.10
N VAL A 162 4.31 -6.18 -20.86
CA VAL A 162 3.17 -5.49 -21.44
C VAL A 162 1.87 -6.14 -20.99
N VAL A 163 0.85 -5.33 -20.73
CA VAL A 163 -0.52 -5.80 -20.49
C VAL A 163 -1.40 -5.29 -21.63
N PHE A 164 -1.95 -6.21 -22.42
CA PHE A 164 -2.98 -5.89 -23.40
C PHE A 164 -4.34 -5.84 -22.71
N TYR A 165 -5.02 -4.70 -22.84
CA TYR A 165 -6.27 -4.46 -22.11
C TYR A 165 -7.44 -4.18 -23.04
N HIS A 166 -8.59 -4.80 -22.74
CA HIS A 166 -9.83 -4.56 -23.46
C HIS A 166 -11.06 -4.61 -22.56
N THR A 167 -11.99 -3.69 -22.80
CA THR A 167 -13.34 -3.71 -22.21
C THR A 167 -14.34 -4.23 -23.23
N THR A 168 -15.15 -5.22 -22.86
CA THR A 168 -16.23 -5.72 -23.71
C THR A 168 -17.59 -5.66 -23.01
N TRP A 169 -18.65 -5.89 -23.77
CA TRP A 169 -20.02 -5.94 -23.30
C TRP A 169 -20.56 -7.35 -23.45
N ARG A 170 -21.55 -7.73 -22.64
CA ARG A 170 -22.14 -9.07 -22.73
C ARG A 170 -22.81 -9.25 -24.09
N SER A 171 -22.29 -10.18 -24.89
CA SER A 171 -22.93 -10.64 -26.14
C SER A 171 -24.06 -11.63 -25.85
N GLU A 172 -24.82 -12.04 -26.87
CA GLU A 172 -25.87 -13.08 -26.76
C GLU A 172 -25.38 -14.47 -26.30
N SER A 173 -24.07 -14.67 -26.10
CA SER A 173 -23.53 -15.93 -25.55
C SER A 173 -23.83 -16.08 -24.05
N ASP A 174 -24.14 -17.31 -23.63
CA ASP A 174 -24.38 -17.68 -22.23
C ASP A 174 -23.10 -17.71 -21.38
N SER A 175 -21.92 -17.42 -21.96
CA SER A 175 -20.67 -17.44 -21.21
C SER A 175 -20.62 -16.33 -20.16
N THR A 176 -19.94 -16.59 -19.06
CA THR A 176 -19.66 -15.61 -17.99
C THR A 176 -18.26 -15.01 -18.09
N LYS A 177 -17.42 -15.51 -19.02
CA LYS A 177 -16.04 -15.02 -19.20
C LYS A 177 -16.01 -13.88 -20.21
N ALA A 178 -15.41 -12.75 -19.82
CA ALA A 178 -15.31 -11.57 -20.66
C ALA A 178 -14.65 -11.84 -22.03
N VAL A 179 -13.59 -12.65 -22.07
CA VAL A 179 -12.88 -13.01 -23.33
C VAL A 179 -13.82 -13.63 -24.38
N ASP A 180 -14.84 -14.37 -23.95
CA ASP A 180 -15.78 -15.03 -24.87
C ASP A 180 -16.76 -14.05 -25.53
N HIS A 181 -16.81 -12.81 -25.03
CA HIS A 181 -17.64 -11.73 -25.58
C HIS A 181 -16.86 -10.78 -26.50
N LEU A 182 -15.58 -11.06 -26.79
CA LEU A 182 -14.84 -10.31 -27.81
C LEU A 182 -15.47 -10.51 -29.20
N CYS A 183 -15.64 -9.42 -29.94
CA CYS A 183 -15.99 -9.53 -31.36
C CYS A 183 -14.81 -10.10 -32.17
N GLU A 184 -15.09 -10.71 -33.32
CA GLU A 184 -14.05 -11.33 -34.16
C GLU A 184 -12.96 -10.33 -34.59
N GLN A 185 -13.32 -9.06 -34.82
CA GLN A 185 -12.34 -8.03 -35.16
C GLN A 185 -11.38 -7.73 -34.01
N ALA A 186 -11.87 -7.64 -32.77
CA ALA A 186 -11.02 -7.42 -31.60
C ALA A 186 -10.10 -8.63 -31.33
N LYS A 187 -10.56 -9.86 -31.59
CA LYS A 187 -9.72 -11.06 -31.53
C LYS A 187 -8.57 -11.01 -32.52
N LEU A 188 -8.83 -10.57 -33.76
CA LEU A 188 -7.78 -10.41 -34.77
C LEU A 188 -6.75 -9.36 -34.36
N VAL A 189 -7.20 -8.22 -33.81
CA VAL A 189 -6.28 -7.19 -33.29
C VAL A 189 -5.42 -7.77 -32.16
N LEU A 190 -6.01 -8.54 -31.24
CA LEU A 190 -5.29 -9.20 -30.16
C LEU A 190 -4.25 -10.20 -30.70
N GLU A 191 -4.63 -11.07 -31.63
CA GLU A 191 -3.71 -12.03 -32.25
C GLU A 191 -2.52 -11.34 -32.92
N ASP A 192 -2.75 -10.21 -33.61
CA ASP A 192 -1.69 -9.44 -34.25
C ASP A 192 -0.70 -8.85 -33.23
N ILE A 193 -1.19 -8.18 -32.18
CA ILE A 193 -0.32 -7.53 -31.19
C ILE A 193 0.41 -8.54 -30.28
N GLU A 194 -0.22 -9.67 -29.96
CA GLU A 194 0.45 -10.78 -29.25
C GLU A 194 1.56 -11.38 -30.10
N SER A 195 1.30 -11.60 -31.40
CA SER A 195 2.33 -12.08 -32.34
C SER A 195 3.52 -11.12 -32.44
N TRP A 196 3.29 -9.81 -32.47
CA TRP A 196 4.37 -8.82 -32.51
C TRP A 196 5.18 -8.79 -31.20
N ALA A 197 4.53 -9.00 -30.05
CA ALA A 197 5.21 -9.07 -28.76
C ALA A 197 6.10 -10.32 -28.67
N ASP A 198 5.60 -11.47 -29.13
CA ASP A 198 6.37 -12.71 -29.23
C ASP A 198 7.60 -12.55 -30.15
N GLU A 199 7.44 -11.92 -31.31
CA GLU A 199 8.54 -11.66 -32.25
C GLU A 199 9.64 -10.77 -31.65
N LEU A 200 9.27 -9.82 -30.80
CA LEU A 200 10.21 -8.94 -30.09
C LEU A 200 10.73 -9.53 -28.78
N GLY A 201 10.22 -10.70 -28.36
CA GLY A 201 10.56 -11.32 -27.08
C GLY A 201 10.12 -10.52 -25.85
N VAL A 202 9.05 -9.72 -25.98
CA VAL A 202 8.49 -8.90 -24.90
C VAL A 202 7.48 -9.73 -24.10
N PRO A 203 7.67 -9.94 -22.79
CA PRO A 203 6.69 -10.65 -21.97
C PRO A 203 5.37 -9.90 -21.94
N PHE A 204 4.25 -10.60 -22.18
CA PHE A 204 2.94 -9.98 -22.13
C PHE A 204 1.89 -10.81 -21.39
N SER A 205 0.83 -10.14 -20.94
CA SER A 205 -0.41 -10.75 -20.48
C SER A 205 -1.61 -10.02 -21.08
N THR A 206 -2.76 -10.69 -21.11
CA THR A 206 -3.99 -10.15 -21.69
C THR A 206 -5.09 -10.11 -20.64
N ARG A 207 -5.67 -8.93 -20.42
CA ARG A 207 -6.78 -8.68 -19.49
C ARG A 207 -7.99 -8.17 -20.25
N VAL A 208 -9.08 -8.95 -20.18
CA VAL A 208 -10.37 -8.58 -20.77
C VAL A 208 -11.40 -8.55 -19.66
N GLU A 209 -12.13 -7.45 -19.54
CA GLU A 209 -13.17 -7.28 -18.52
C GLU A 209 -14.43 -6.63 -19.09
N MET A 210 -15.51 -6.71 -18.33
CA MET A 210 -16.75 -5.99 -18.63
C MET A 210 -16.78 -4.73 -17.79
N ALA A 211 -16.53 -3.58 -18.42
CA ALA A 211 -16.57 -2.28 -17.76
C ALA A 211 -17.65 -1.39 -18.42
N PRO A 212 -18.37 -0.57 -17.63
CA PRO A 212 -19.41 0.31 -18.15
C PRO A 212 -18.86 1.50 -18.93
N ASP A 213 -17.59 1.85 -18.71
CA ASP A 213 -16.90 2.92 -19.43
C ASP A 213 -15.47 2.49 -19.78
N VAL A 214 -15.05 2.84 -21.00
CA VAL A 214 -13.76 2.42 -21.56
C VAL A 214 -12.60 3.15 -20.87
N ALA A 215 -12.73 4.45 -20.59
CA ALA A 215 -11.67 5.23 -19.97
C ALA A 215 -11.51 4.81 -18.50
N GLU A 216 -12.61 4.68 -17.75
CA GLU A 216 -12.61 4.18 -16.38
C GLU A 216 -11.97 2.78 -16.28
N GLY A 217 -12.35 1.86 -17.18
CA GLY A 217 -11.76 0.53 -17.25
C GLY A 217 -10.24 0.58 -17.47
N ILE A 218 -9.77 1.37 -18.43
CA ILE A 218 -8.32 1.54 -18.70
C ILE A 218 -7.60 2.03 -17.45
N LEU A 219 -8.17 2.99 -16.72
CA LEU A 219 -7.56 3.59 -15.54
C LEU A 219 -7.52 2.62 -14.36
N HIS A 220 -8.61 1.88 -14.11
CA HIS A 220 -8.64 0.84 -13.08
C HIS A 220 -7.67 -0.30 -13.40
N ALA A 221 -7.58 -0.74 -14.65
CA ALA A 221 -6.59 -1.73 -15.07
C ALA A 221 -5.16 -1.21 -14.91
N ALA A 222 -4.88 0.04 -15.28
CA ALA A 222 -3.56 0.65 -15.09
C ALA A 222 -3.15 0.65 -13.61
N VAL A 223 -4.10 0.94 -12.73
CA VAL A 223 -3.90 0.95 -11.28
C VAL A 223 -3.70 -0.46 -10.72
N ASP A 224 -4.58 -1.41 -11.07
CA ASP A 224 -4.54 -2.78 -10.58
C ASP A 224 -3.26 -3.52 -11.01
N GLU A 225 -2.78 -3.27 -12.23
CA GLU A 225 -1.55 -3.86 -12.78
C GLU A 225 -0.28 -3.09 -12.37
N GLY A 226 -0.42 -1.93 -11.71
CA GLY A 226 0.72 -1.07 -11.38
C GLY A 226 1.45 -0.55 -12.62
N ALA A 227 0.71 -0.23 -13.68
CA ALA A 227 1.28 0.17 -14.97
C ALA A 227 2.20 1.39 -14.83
N SER A 228 3.38 1.31 -15.43
CA SER A 228 4.35 2.41 -15.44
C SER A 228 4.06 3.45 -16.51
N LEU A 229 3.38 3.04 -17.57
CA LEU A 229 2.99 3.88 -18.69
C LEU A 229 1.74 3.29 -19.36
N ILE A 230 0.77 4.15 -19.64
CA ILE A 230 -0.36 3.80 -20.50
C ILE A 230 -0.01 4.24 -21.92
N VAL A 231 -0.07 3.34 -22.90
CA VAL A 231 0.18 3.66 -24.31
C VAL A 231 -1.08 3.42 -25.12
N LEU A 232 -1.61 4.48 -25.73
CA LEU A 232 -2.87 4.45 -26.47
C LEU A 232 -2.78 5.28 -27.75
N ALA A 233 -3.64 5.01 -28.74
CA ALA A 233 -3.66 5.75 -30.00
C ALA A 233 -5.06 6.30 -30.29
N ARG A 234 -5.14 7.43 -31.01
CA ARG A 234 -6.42 8.03 -31.42
C ARG A 234 -7.02 7.25 -32.59
N GLY A 235 -8.27 6.80 -32.45
CA GLY A 235 -9.04 6.22 -33.55
C GLY A 235 -9.40 7.26 -34.62
N ARG A 236 -9.53 6.83 -35.88
CA ARG A 236 -9.80 7.73 -37.04
C ARG A 236 -11.09 8.55 -36.94
N ARG A 237 -12.05 8.14 -36.10
CA ARG A 237 -13.38 8.77 -35.96
C ARG A 237 -13.50 9.75 -34.79
N THR A 238 -12.49 9.86 -33.92
CA THR A 238 -12.59 10.59 -32.65
C THR A 238 -11.73 11.85 -32.64
N LYS A 239 -12.34 13.01 -32.90
CA LYS A 239 -11.62 14.29 -32.99
C LYS A 239 -11.62 15.12 -31.68
N VAL A 240 -12.66 15.06 -30.84
CA VAL A 240 -12.77 15.77 -29.55
C VAL A 240 -13.71 15.00 -28.60
N GLY A 241 -13.39 14.89 -27.31
CA GLY A 241 -14.22 14.19 -26.30
C GLY A 241 -14.05 12.66 -26.24
N SER A 242 -12.97 12.13 -26.81
CA SER A 242 -12.69 10.68 -26.83
C SER A 242 -12.19 10.15 -25.50
N TYR A 243 -12.31 8.83 -25.30
CA TYR A 243 -11.74 8.12 -24.14
C TYR A 243 -10.25 8.47 -23.92
N VAL A 244 -9.49 8.74 -24.99
CA VAL A 244 -8.09 9.22 -24.92
C VAL A 244 -7.96 10.51 -24.10
N ASN A 245 -8.82 11.51 -24.33
CA ASN A 245 -8.77 12.75 -23.56
C ASN A 245 -9.18 12.53 -22.11
N GLN A 246 -10.16 11.67 -21.87
CA GLN A 246 -10.59 11.32 -20.52
C GLN A 246 -9.46 10.63 -19.75
N VAL A 247 -8.78 9.65 -20.36
CA VAL A 247 -7.59 9.03 -19.78
C VAL A 247 -6.51 10.08 -19.51
N LEU A 248 -6.22 10.98 -20.46
CA LEU A 248 -5.19 12.01 -20.24
C LEU A 248 -5.49 12.96 -19.06
N GLU A 249 -6.77 13.29 -18.84
CA GLU A 249 -7.21 14.19 -17.76
C GLU A 249 -7.26 13.50 -16.40
N GLN A 250 -7.61 12.22 -16.41
CA GLN A 250 -7.94 11.46 -15.21
C GLN A 250 -6.84 10.46 -14.80
N SER A 251 -5.82 10.26 -15.63
CA SER A 251 -4.83 9.22 -15.38
C SER A 251 -4.00 9.52 -14.13
N PRO A 252 -3.82 8.51 -13.24
CA PRO A 252 -2.86 8.58 -12.15
C PRO A 252 -1.42 8.26 -12.61
N ALA A 253 -1.24 7.66 -13.78
CA ALA A 253 0.06 7.22 -14.31
C ALA A 253 0.44 7.95 -15.61
N PRO A 254 1.74 8.07 -15.94
CA PRO A 254 2.20 8.63 -17.22
C PRO A 254 1.45 8.03 -18.42
N THR A 255 1.16 8.85 -19.42
CA THR A 255 0.37 8.42 -20.58
C THR A 255 1.01 8.89 -21.88
N LEU A 256 1.23 7.94 -22.80
CA LEU A 256 1.73 8.15 -24.15
C LEU A 256 0.59 7.99 -25.16
N VAL A 257 0.35 9.04 -25.94
CA VAL A 257 -0.53 9.00 -27.10
C VAL A 257 0.30 8.77 -28.35
N ALA A 258 0.17 7.61 -28.97
CA ALA A 258 0.84 7.29 -30.22
C ALA A 258 0.25 8.09 -31.40
N ALA A 259 1.14 8.55 -32.29
CA ALA A 259 0.78 9.11 -33.58
C ALA A 259 -0.02 8.09 -34.42
N ALA A 260 -0.92 8.58 -35.26
CA ALA A 260 -1.61 7.74 -36.24
C ALA A 260 -0.59 7.25 -37.29
N SER A 261 -0.25 5.96 -37.27
CA SER A 261 0.79 5.44 -38.15
C SER A 261 0.24 5.07 -39.53
N SER A 262 1.05 5.26 -40.57
CA SER A 262 0.90 4.53 -41.85
C SER A 262 1.62 3.18 -41.81
N LEU A 263 2.51 2.95 -40.83
CA LEU A 263 3.36 1.76 -40.72
C LEU A 263 2.60 0.50 -40.28
N ALA A 264 1.61 0.62 -39.38
CA ALA A 264 0.73 -0.49 -39.02
C ALA A 264 -0.02 -1.07 -40.24
N ARG A 265 -0.15 -0.29 -41.33
CA ARG A 265 -0.76 -0.74 -42.60
C ARG A 265 0.19 -1.54 -43.51
N GLN A 266 1.50 -1.53 -43.22
CA GLN A 266 2.53 -2.20 -44.02
C GLN A 266 3.02 -3.52 -43.39
N LEU A 267 2.87 -3.66 -42.07
CA LEU A 267 3.14 -4.91 -41.36
C LEU A 267 2.03 -5.91 -41.71
N THR A 268 2.33 -6.84 -42.63
CA THR A 268 1.45 -7.97 -42.90
C THR A 268 1.57 -8.98 -41.77
N PRO A 269 0.46 -9.59 -41.30
CA PRO A 269 0.54 -10.60 -40.25
C PRO A 269 1.44 -11.76 -40.70
N PRO A 270 2.29 -12.30 -39.82
CA PRO A 270 3.15 -13.42 -40.16
C PRO A 270 2.31 -14.62 -40.61
N THR A 271 2.79 -15.31 -41.64
CA THR A 271 2.15 -16.52 -42.15
C THR A 271 2.24 -17.61 -41.07
N LYS A 272 1.07 -18.16 -40.70
CA LYS A 272 0.86 -19.26 -39.74
C LYS A 272 2.08 -20.19 -39.62
N THR A 273 2.88 -19.99 -38.58
CA THR A 273 3.78 -21.02 -38.07
C THR A 273 3.18 -21.60 -36.79
N ALA A 274 3.26 -22.93 -36.68
CA ALA A 274 2.48 -23.72 -35.75
C ALA A 274 2.77 -23.35 -34.28
N LYS A 275 1.69 -23.15 -33.51
CA LYS A 275 1.67 -22.95 -32.06
C LYS A 275 2.58 -23.96 -31.33
N ALA A 276 3.66 -23.47 -30.71
CA ALA A 276 4.24 -24.13 -29.55
C ALA A 276 3.49 -23.62 -28.32
N LYS A 277 2.59 -24.46 -27.79
CA LYS A 277 1.75 -24.15 -26.63
C LYS A 277 2.63 -24.16 -25.37
N LEU A 278 3.22 -23.02 -25.01
CA LEU A 278 3.91 -22.86 -23.72
C LEU A 278 2.95 -22.25 -22.70
N SER A 279 2.07 -23.08 -22.13
CA SER A 279 1.37 -22.74 -20.90
C SER A 279 2.33 -22.95 -19.72
N ALA A 280 3.11 -21.93 -19.37
CA ALA A 280 3.84 -21.92 -18.11
C ALA A 280 2.97 -21.27 -17.04
N PRO A 281 2.56 -22.00 -15.98
CA PRO A 281 1.96 -21.37 -14.80
C PRO A 281 3.04 -20.60 -14.02
N ILE A 282 2.68 -19.40 -13.58
CA ILE A 282 3.44 -18.62 -12.59
C ILE A 282 3.52 -19.45 -11.30
N PRO A 283 4.69 -19.56 -10.64
CA PRO A 283 4.82 -20.32 -9.40
C PRO A 283 4.02 -19.65 -8.28
N ASP A 284 3.15 -20.45 -7.68
CA ASP A 284 2.44 -20.16 -6.44
C ASP A 284 3.47 -20.09 -5.31
N VAL A 285 3.59 -18.93 -4.65
CA VAL A 285 4.45 -18.77 -3.48
C VAL A 285 3.70 -19.34 -2.28
N SER A 286 3.87 -20.63 -2.01
CA SER A 286 3.46 -21.23 -0.73
C SER A 286 4.53 -21.01 0.34
N PRO A 287 4.15 -20.87 1.62
CA PRO A 287 5.11 -20.75 2.71
C PRO A 287 5.78 -22.10 3.02
N ALA A 288 7.07 -22.02 3.30
CA ALA A 288 8.00 -23.10 3.61
C ALA A 288 7.45 -24.22 4.53
N GLU A 289 7.45 -25.45 4.00
CA GLU A 289 7.32 -26.68 4.80
C GLU A 289 8.64 -26.99 5.52
N LYS A 290 8.60 -27.00 6.85
CA LYS A 290 9.68 -27.50 7.71
C LYS A 290 9.58 -29.02 7.85
N ASN A 291 10.72 -29.69 7.64
CA ASN A 291 10.97 -31.11 7.83
C ASN A 291 10.46 -31.66 9.17
N ALA A 292 9.72 -32.77 9.13
CA ALA A 292 9.42 -33.60 10.29
C ALA A 292 9.53 -35.09 9.93
N THR A 293 10.64 -35.72 10.31
CA THR A 293 10.85 -37.18 10.19
C THR A 293 11.17 -37.78 11.56
N THR A 294 10.16 -37.90 12.44
CA THR A 294 10.25 -38.73 13.67
C THR A 294 8.89 -39.15 14.28
N GLU A 295 7.78 -39.26 13.50
CA GLU A 295 6.45 -39.58 14.06
C GLU A 295 5.77 -40.88 13.56
N SER A 296 6.50 -41.87 13.03
CA SER A 296 5.82 -43.02 12.38
C SER A 296 5.32 -44.15 13.29
N LEU A 297 5.78 -44.26 14.55
CA LEU A 297 5.37 -45.37 15.43
C LEU A 297 4.19 -44.99 16.35
N VAL A 298 4.20 -43.78 16.90
CA VAL A 298 3.15 -43.26 17.80
C VAL A 298 1.90 -42.89 17.00
N GLY A 299 2.06 -42.33 15.79
CA GLY A 299 0.94 -41.97 14.91
C GLY A 299 0.09 -43.16 14.45
N SER A 300 0.70 -44.34 14.29
CA SER A 300 0.01 -45.57 13.84
C SER A 300 -0.85 -46.21 14.96
N ILE A 301 -0.36 -46.20 16.19
CA ILE A 301 -1.11 -46.69 17.36
C ILE A 301 -2.26 -45.73 17.69
N LEU A 302 -2.04 -44.42 17.54
CA LEU A 302 -3.04 -43.38 17.80
C LEU A 302 -4.14 -43.30 16.74
N THR A 303 -3.83 -43.53 15.46
CA THR A 303 -4.86 -43.61 14.39
C THR A 303 -5.77 -44.82 14.58
N ARG A 304 -5.26 -45.93 15.14
CA ARG A 304 -6.09 -47.10 15.49
C ARG A 304 -7.05 -46.81 16.64
N ILE A 305 -6.63 -46.03 17.64
CA ILE A 305 -7.50 -45.58 18.75
C ILE A 305 -8.56 -44.59 18.24
N ALA A 306 -8.17 -43.62 17.41
CA ALA A 306 -9.09 -42.65 16.82
C ALA A 306 -10.16 -43.30 15.92
N ASN A 307 -9.79 -44.32 15.15
CA ASN A 307 -10.72 -45.10 14.33
C ASN A 307 -11.60 -46.06 15.16
N GLY A 308 -11.20 -46.40 16.39
CA GLY A 308 -12.05 -47.11 17.35
C GLY A 308 -13.12 -46.19 17.95
N LEU A 309 -12.74 -44.97 18.33
CA LEU A 309 -13.66 -43.96 18.88
C LEU A 309 -14.72 -43.49 17.87
N SER A 310 -14.38 -43.40 16.58
CA SER A 310 -15.34 -43.02 15.53
C SER A 310 -16.47 -44.05 15.30
N ARG A 311 -16.31 -45.29 15.77
CA ARG A 311 -17.36 -46.32 15.76
C ARG A 311 -18.31 -46.26 16.96
N ILE A 312 -17.93 -45.55 18.02
CA ILE A 312 -18.66 -45.48 19.30
C ILE A 312 -19.50 -44.19 19.39
N LEU A 313 -19.20 -43.19 18.57
CA LEU A 313 -19.91 -41.91 18.55
C LEU A 313 -21.27 -42.03 17.84
N PRO A 314 -22.39 -41.56 18.43
CA PRO A 314 -23.72 -41.65 17.83
C PRO A 314 -23.79 -40.90 16.49
N GLY A 315 -24.52 -41.46 15.51
CA GLY A 315 -24.61 -40.97 14.12
C GLY A 315 -25.07 -39.51 13.93
N PHE A 316 -25.60 -38.87 14.98
CA PHE A 316 -25.90 -37.43 15.01
C PHE A 316 -24.64 -36.55 14.99
N ILE A 317 -23.55 -36.98 15.64
CA ILE A 317 -22.29 -36.23 15.71
C ILE A 317 -21.58 -36.22 14.34
N VAL A 318 -21.61 -37.34 13.62
CA VAL A 318 -21.02 -37.47 12.28
C VAL A 318 -21.76 -36.60 11.25
N ARG A 319 -23.09 -36.47 11.37
CA ARG A 319 -23.91 -35.70 10.44
C ARG A 319 -23.71 -34.18 10.55
N ASN A 320 -23.33 -33.68 11.73
CA ASN A 320 -23.10 -32.26 12.01
C ASN A 320 -21.61 -31.88 12.14
N ALA A 321 -20.70 -32.82 11.87
CA ALA A 321 -19.25 -32.66 12.06
C ALA A 321 -18.60 -31.53 11.22
N GLY A 322 -19.30 -31.00 10.21
CA GLY A 322 -18.83 -29.87 9.41
C GLY A 322 -19.30 -28.49 9.89
N ASN A 323 -20.17 -28.41 10.92
CA ASN A 323 -20.69 -27.13 11.41
C ASN A 323 -19.76 -26.57 12.52
N PRO A 324 -19.15 -25.38 12.33
CA PRO A 324 -18.22 -24.78 13.29
C PRO A 324 -18.83 -24.58 14.69
N ILE A 325 -20.12 -24.22 14.76
CA ILE A 325 -20.82 -24.01 16.01
C ILE A 325 -20.97 -25.32 16.77
N PHE A 326 -21.25 -26.42 16.06
CA PHE A 326 -21.39 -27.74 16.68
C PHE A 326 -20.06 -28.21 17.28
N VAL A 327 -18.94 -27.99 16.58
CA VAL A 327 -17.60 -28.31 17.10
C VAL A 327 -17.31 -27.50 18.37
N MET A 328 -17.59 -26.19 18.37
CA MET A 328 -17.43 -25.34 19.54
C MET A 328 -18.33 -25.77 20.71
N CYS A 329 -19.55 -26.26 20.44
CA CYS A 329 -20.40 -26.84 21.48
C CYS A 329 -19.80 -28.12 22.10
N VAL A 330 -19.14 -28.96 21.30
CA VAL A 330 -18.44 -30.16 21.81
C VAL A 330 -17.27 -29.75 22.70
N VAL A 331 -16.50 -28.74 22.31
CA VAL A 331 -15.40 -28.18 23.11
C VAL A 331 -15.92 -27.59 24.44
N ALA A 332 -16.98 -26.77 24.38
CA ALA A 332 -17.61 -26.23 25.59
C ALA A 332 -18.12 -27.34 26.52
N ALA A 333 -18.77 -28.38 25.98
CA ALA A 333 -19.24 -29.52 26.76
C ALA A 333 -18.09 -30.29 27.43
N MET A 334 -16.96 -30.47 26.73
CA MET A 334 -15.76 -31.07 27.29
C MET A 334 -15.26 -30.26 28.49
N TYR A 335 -15.08 -28.95 28.34
CA TYR A 335 -14.59 -28.10 29.43
C TYR A 335 -15.59 -28.04 30.60
N ILE A 336 -16.90 -28.06 30.36
CA ILE A 336 -17.93 -28.18 31.41
C ILE A 336 -17.73 -29.45 32.24
N VAL A 337 -17.56 -30.60 31.57
CA VAL A 337 -17.35 -31.89 32.26
C VAL A 337 -16.05 -31.86 33.06
N LYS A 338 -14.95 -31.39 32.45
CA LYS A 338 -13.64 -31.29 33.12
C LYS A 338 -13.71 -30.37 34.35
N ALA A 339 -14.25 -29.17 34.18
CA ALA A 339 -14.38 -28.19 35.25
C ALA A 339 -15.21 -28.72 36.42
N PHE A 340 -16.36 -29.35 36.14
CA PHE A 340 -17.22 -29.92 37.17
C PHE A 340 -16.51 -31.05 37.94
N VAL A 341 -15.92 -32.01 37.23
CA VAL A 341 -15.28 -33.18 37.84
C VAL A 341 -14.05 -32.75 38.66
N LYS A 342 -13.16 -31.94 38.08
CA LYS A 342 -11.92 -31.50 38.75
C LYS A 342 -12.20 -30.58 39.94
N THR A 343 -13.12 -29.62 39.81
CA THR A 343 -13.44 -28.71 40.92
C THR A 343 -14.07 -29.45 42.09
N THR A 344 -14.98 -30.39 41.82
CA THR A 344 -15.61 -31.21 42.86
C THR A 344 -14.60 -32.14 43.53
N LEU A 345 -13.79 -32.84 42.74
CA LEU A 345 -12.75 -33.74 43.25
C LEU A 345 -11.68 -32.99 44.04
N GLY A 346 -11.15 -31.90 43.49
CA GLY A 346 -10.13 -31.06 44.13
C GLY A 346 -10.63 -30.48 45.45
N SER A 347 -11.86 -29.98 45.49
CA SER A 347 -12.48 -29.48 46.73
C SER A 347 -12.71 -30.59 47.75
N SER A 348 -13.08 -31.80 47.31
CA SER A 348 -13.29 -32.93 48.23
C SER A 348 -12.00 -33.42 48.88
N ILE A 349 -10.84 -33.18 48.26
CA ILE A 349 -9.53 -33.56 48.78
C ILE A 349 -8.70 -32.38 49.29
N ASN A 350 -9.27 -31.16 49.35
CA ASN A 350 -8.58 -29.91 49.69
C ASN A 350 -7.31 -29.65 48.84
N SER A 351 -7.33 -30.02 47.56
CA SER A 351 -6.21 -29.82 46.62
C SER A 351 -6.33 -28.45 45.92
N PRO A 352 -5.44 -27.48 46.20
CA PRO A 352 -5.41 -26.20 45.49
C PRO A 352 -5.03 -26.38 44.02
N MET A 353 -4.17 -27.37 43.69
CA MET A 353 -3.71 -27.62 42.33
C MET A 353 -4.86 -28.07 41.42
N ILE A 354 -5.60 -29.12 41.82
CA ILE A 354 -6.68 -29.71 41.01
C ILE A 354 -7.90 -28.77 40.98
N THR A 355 -8.19 -28.11 42.09
CA THR A 355 -9.28 -27.12 42.14
C THR A 355 -8.96 -25.92 41.25
N GLY A 356 -7.70 -25.47 41.22
CA GLY A 356 -7.23 -24.40 40.34
C GLY A 356 -7.33 -24.78 38.86
N ASP A 357 -6.91 -26.00 38.50
CA ASP A 357 -7.03 -26.54 37.15
C ASP A 357 -8.50 -26.68 36.69
N GLY A 358 -9.39 -27.15 37.56
CA GLY A 358 -10.83 -27.20 37.29
C GLY A 358 -11.45 -25.82 37.06
N LEU A 359 -11.01 -24.81 37.80
CA LEU A 359 -11.48 -23.43 37.64
C LEU A 359 -10.86 -22.72 36.44
N HIS A 360 -9.63 -23.06 36.05
CA HIS A 360 -9.07 -22.64 34.77
C HIS A 360 -9.94 -23.15 33.61
N ASN A 361 -10.37 -24.42 33.67
CA ASN A 361 -11.29 -24.96 32.68
C ASN A 361 -12.65 -24.25 32.63
N ILE A 362 -13.06 -23.53 33.69
CA ILE A 362 -14.25 -22.67 33.61
C ILE A 362 -14.03 -21.47 32.70
N ALA A 363 -12.84 -20.88 32.71
CA ALA A 363 -12.54 -19.79 31.78
C ALA A 363 -12.54 -20.25 30.33
N ASP A 364 -12.05 -21.46 30.06
CA ASP A 364 -12.08 -22.07 28.73
C ASP A 364 -13.54 -22.28 28.25
N ILE A 365 -14.48 -22.55 29.17
CA ILE A 365 -15.93 -22.56 28.86
C ILE A 365 -16.39 -21.16 28.43
N PHE A 366 -16.01 -20.12 29.18
CA PHE A 366 -16.39 -18.75 28.85
C PHE A 366 -15.78 -18.28 27.53
N GLU A 367 -14.56 -18.70 27.22
CA GLU A 367 -13.90 -18.44 25.94
C GLU A 367 -14.63 -19.13 24.79
N ALA A 368 -14.91 -20.42 24.90
CA ALA A 368 -15.70 -21.16 23.90
C ALA A 368 -17.10 -20.53 23.70
N LEU A 369 -17.76 -20.11 24.78
CA LEU A 369 -19.04 -19.40 24.72
C LEU A 369 -18.91 -18.01 24.09
N ALA A 370 -17.83 -17.28 24.36
CA ALA A 370 -17.55 -16.00 23.73
C ALA A 370 -17.37 -16.19 22.22
N VAL A 371 -16.61 -17.19 21.77
CA VAL A 371 -16.47 -17.53 20.34
C VAL A 371 -17.81 -17.88 19.70
N ILE A 372 -18.65 -18.68 20.36
CA ILE A 372 -20.02 -18.97 19.87
C ILE A 372 -20.86 -17.70 19.79
N ALA A 373 -20.80 -16.85 20.82
CA ALA A 373 -21.51 -15.58 20.86
C ALA A 373 -21.02 -14.63 19.75
N VAL A 374 -19.72 -14.60 19.47
CA VAL A 374 -19.09 -13.83 18.40
C VAL A 374 -19.57 -14.29 17.04
N ILE A 375 -19.57 -15.60 16.77
CA ILE A 375 -20.10 -16.16 15.52
C ILE A 375 -21.56 -15.71 15.35
N LYS A 376 -22.36 -15.74 16.42
CA LYS A 376 -23.78 -15.37 16.38
C LYS A 376 -24.04 -13.87 16.29
N ILE A 377 -23.24 -13.04 16.96
CA ILE A 377 -23.37 -11.57 17.01
C ILE A 377 -22.74 -10.92 15.78
N SER A 378 -21.64 -11.47 15.26
CA SER A 378 -20.98 -10.98 14.04
C SER A 378 -21.83 -11.13 12.79
N MET A 379 -22.79 -12.06 12.81
CA MET A 379 -23.81 -12.19 11.75
C MET A 379 -24.93 -11.13 11.84
N ARG A 380 -25.03 -10.34 12.93
CA ARG A 380 -26.03 -9.27 13.00
C ARG A 380 -25.54 -8.04 12.22
N PRO A 381 -26.35 -7.50 11.30
CA PRO A 381 -25.96 -6.35 10.53
C PRO A 381 -25.78 -5.12 11.45
N PRO A 382 -24.91 -4.17 11.05
CA PRO A 382 -24.82 -2.88 11.73
C PRO A 382 -26.18 -2.17 11.82
N THR A 383 -26.37 -1.37 12.85
CA THR A 383 -27.58 -0.54 13.04
C THR A 383 -27.19 0.92 13.12
N GLU A 384 -28.13 1.85 12.96
CA GLU A 384 -27.83 3.30 13.05
C GLU A 384 -27.15 3.70 14.37
N LYS A 385 -27.51 3.04 15.48
CA LYS A 385 -26.89 3.27 16.80
C LYS A 385 -25.50 2.61 16.94
N TYR A 386 -25.19 1.62 16.10
CA TYR A 386 -23.96 0.83 16.13
C TYR A 386 -23.46 0.63 14.69
N ALA A 387 -22.79 1.66 14.14
CA ALA A 387 -22.38 1.71 12.72
C ALA A 387 -21.41 0.58 12.32
N TYR A 388 -20.58 0.08 13.25
CA TYR A 388 -19.72 -1.10 13.04
C TYR A 388 -20.34 -2.39 13.59
N GLY A 389 -21.59 -2.34 14.06
CA GLY A 389 -22.21 -3.38 14.86
C GLY A 389 -21.64 -3.43 16.28
N ARG A 390 -21.86 -4.56 16.95
CA ARG A 390 -21.44 -4.79 18.35
C ARG A 390 -20.21 -5.68 18.44
N LYS A 391 -19.28 -5.53 17.49
CA LYS A 391 -18.15 -6.44 17.31
C LYS A 391 -17.15 -6.40 18.47
N ASN A 392 -16.98 -5.23 19.11
CA ASN A 392 -16.06 -5.10 20.25
C ASN A 392 -16.58 -5.73 21.56
N ILE A 393 -17.83 -6.21 21.62
CA ILE A 393 -18.35 -6.90 22.81
C ILE A 393 -17.54 -8.14 23.14
N GLU A 394 -17.01 -8.83 22.11
CA GLU A 394 -16.08 -9.95 22.25
C GLU A 394 -14.93 -9.62 23.21
N PHE A 395 -14.20 -8.56 22.87
CA PHE A 395 -13.04 -8.11 23.62
C PHE A 395 -13.42 -7.64 25.01
N VAL A 396 -14.56 -6.95 25.17
CA VAL A 396 -15.07 -6.55 26.50
C VAL A 396 -15.37 -7.77 27.37
N SER A 397 -16.04 -8.78 26.82
CA SER A 397 -16.32 -10.03 27.54
C SER A 397 -15.05 -10.79 27.89
N ALA A 398 -14.08 -10.87 26.98
CA ALA A 398 -12.78 -11.49 27.22
C ALA A 398 -12.01 -10.77 28.33
N GLY A 399 -12.04 -9.42 28.35
CA GLY A 399 -11.42 -8.64 29.41
C GLY A 399 -12.05 -8.89 30.79
N ALA A 400 -13.39 -9.05 30.85
CA ALA A 400 -14.08 -9.40 32.09
C ALA A 400 -13.71 -10.81 32.60
N VAL A 401 -13.61 -11.78 31.69
CA VAL A 401 -13.11 -13.13 31.99
C VAL A 401 -11.66 -13.06 32.50
N GLY A 402 -10.82 -12.27 31.83
CA GLY A 402 -9.43 -12.07 32.23
C GLY A 402 -9.27 -11.50 33.64
N LEU A 403 -10.09 -10.51 34.01
CA LEU A 403 -10.14 -9.99 35.38
C LEU A 403 -10.59 -11.04 36.40
N GLY A 404 -11.60 -11.84 36.06
CA GLY A 404 -12.04 -12.96 36.88
C GLY A 404 -10.92 -13.97 37.13
N LEU A 405 -10.19 -14.36 36.08
CA LEU A 405 -9.05 -15.26 36.17
C LEU A 405 -7.92 -14.70 37.04
N MET A 406 -7.61 -13.41 36.91
CA MET A 406 -6.59 -12.77 37.76
C MET A 406 -7.00 -12.79 39.24
N GLY A 407 -8.28 -12.54 39.54
CA GLY A 407 -8.81 -12.66 40.90
C GLY A 407 -8.73 -14.08 41.44
N MET A 408 -9.11 -15.08 40.63
CA MET A 408 -9.01 -16.49 40.99
C MET A 408 -7.56 -16.93 41.22
N SER A 409 -6.65 -16.51 40.35
CA SER A 409 -5.22 -16.76 40.50
C SER A 409 -4.69 -16.24 41.83
N LEU A 410 -5.07 -15.01 42.23
CA LEU A 410 -4.67 -14.46 43.52
C LEU A 410 -5.19 -15.30 44.69
N LEU A 411 -6.45 -15.73 44.64
CA LEU A 411 -7.03 -16.61 45.68
C LEU A 411 -6.26 -17.93 45.79
N PHE A 412 -5.89 -18.55 44.67
CA PHE A 412 -5.14 -19.80 44.67
C PHE A 412 -3.67 -19.64 45.06
N ALA A 413 -3.03 -18.54 44.67
CA ALA A 413 -1.68 -18.20 45.10
C ALA A 413 -1.64 -18.02 46.63
N VAL A 414 -2.66 -17.36 47.21
CA VAL A 414 -2.78 -17.21 48.67
C VAL A 414 -3.05 -18.55 49.35
N LYS A 415 -3.97 -19.38 48.84
CA LYS A 415 -4.25 -20.71 49.41
C LYS A 415 -3.03 -21.64 49.34
N SER A 416 -2.39 -21.72 48.18
CA SER A 416 -1.21 -22.56 47.98
C SER A 416 -0.02 -22.03 48.79
N GLY A 417 0.17 -20.71 48.85
CA GLY A 417 1.19 -20.07 49.69
C GLY A 417 1.00 -20.35 51.18
N ALA A 418 -0.24 -20.27 51.69
CA ALA A 418 -0.56 -20.61 53.06
C ALA A 418 -0.30 -22.10 53.36
N GLY A 419 -0.63 -23.00 52.43
CA GLY A 419 -0.32 -24.42 52.56
C GLY A 419 1.17 -24.73 52.54
N LEU A 420 1.96 -24.04 51.69
CA LEU A 420 3.40 -24.19 51.68
C LEU A 420 4.06 -23.69 52.98
N LEU A 421 3.58 -22.54 53.50
CA LEU A 421 4.07 -21.97 54.76
C LEU A 421 3.78 -22.85 55.97
N ALA A 422 2.70 -23.64 55.95
CA ALA A 422 2.37 -24.57 57.03
C ALA A 422 3.47 -25.62 57.30
N PHE A 423 4.32 -25.92 56.31
CA PHE A 423 5.50 -26.79 56.48
C PHE A 423 6.68 -26.10 57.16
N PHE A 424 6.62 -24.78 57.38
CA PHE A 424 7.65 -23.95 58.00
C PHE A 424 7.06 -23.08 59.13
N PRO A 425 6.79 -23.64 60.32
CA PRO A 425 6.02 -22.99 61.39
C PRO A 425 6.59 -21.65 61.87
N ASP A 426 7.92 -21.55 61.97
CA ASP A 426 8.60 -20.32 62.38
C ASP A 426 8.36 -19.18 61.38
N ILE A 427 8.35 -19.51 60.08
CA ILE A 427 8.11 -18.55 59.00
C ILE A 427 6.62 -18.20 58.93
N ASP A 428 5.72 -19.18 59.06
CA ASP A 428 4.27 -18.98 59.02
C ASP A 428 3.80 -18.00 60.12
N SER A 429 4.27 -18.17 61.35
CA SER A 429 3.91 -17.28 62.47
C SER A 429 4.36 -15.83 62.24
N ALA A 430 5.56 -15.63 61.68
CA ALA A 430 6.09 -14.32 61.35
C ALA A 430 5.30 -13.66 60.21
N VAL A 431 4.94 -14.40 59.16
CA VAL A 431 4.16 -13.89 58.02
C VAL A 431 2.73 -13.52 58.44
N ARG A 432 2.06 -14.37 59.23
CA ARG A 432 0.68 -14.14 59.70
C ARG A 432 0.52 -12.91 60.59
N THR A 433 1.62 -12.44 61.20
CA THR A 433 1.65 -11.19 61.99
C THR A 433 1.39 -9.95 61.11
N TRP A 434 1.80 -10.00 59.84
CA TRP A 434 1.69 -8.88 58.89
C TRP A 434 0.60 -9.10 57.83
N LEU A 435 0.27 -10.35 57.50
CA LEU A 435 -0.68 -10.70 56.47
C LEU A 435 -1.68 -11.76 56.96
N PRO A 436 -2.98 -11.44 57.10
CA PRO A 436 -3.98 -12.43 57.49
C PRO A 436 -4.18 -13.45 56.35
N LEU A 437 -3.50 -14.59 56.48
CA LEU A 437 -3.62 -15.73 55.57
C LEU A 437 -4.76 -16.66 55.98
N PRO A 438 -5.44 -17.33 55.04
CA PRO A 438 -6.45 -18.34 55.35
C PRO A 438 -5.86 -19.48 56.18
N VAL A 439 -6.73 -20.18 56.91
CA VAL A 439 -6.36 -21.40 57.63
C VAL A 439 -5.97 -22.47 56.62
N HIS A 440 -4.85 -23.14 56.86
CA HIS A 440 -4.40 -24.24 56.03
C HIS A 440 -5.31 -25.45 56.25
N GLU A 441 -5.94 -25.93 55.17
CA GLU A 441 -6.64 -27.21 55.14
C GLU A 441 -5.68 -28.28 54.62
N GLU A 442 -5.47 -29.34 55.41
CA GLU A 442 -4.60 -30.45 55.01
C GLU A 442 -5.15 -31.16 53.77
N LEU A 443 -4.24 -31.61 52.91
CA LEU A 443 -4.58 -32.39 51.73
C LEU A 443 -5.16 -33.75 52.16
N LEU A 444 -6.40 -34.01 51.79
CA LEU A 444 -7.13 -35.24 52.14
C LEU A 444 -6.94 -36.33 51.08
N MET A 445 -5.69 -36.58 50.67
CA MET A 445 -5.37 -37.64 49.72
C MET A 445 -5.12 -38.96 50.45
N SER A 446 -6.04 -39.92 50.27
CA SER A 446 -5.91 -41.27 50.81
C SER A 446 -5.52 -42.29 49.73
N ALA A 447 -5.01 -43.45 50.14
CA ALA A 447 -4.76 -44.58 49.23
C ALA A 447 -6.02 -45.03 48.47
N ALA A 448 -7.22 -44.78 49.00
CA ALA A 448 -8.48 -45.08 48.34
C ALA A 448 -8.88 -44.02 47.30
N THR A 449 -8.52 -42.75 47.53
CA THR A 449 -8.85 -41.63 46.64
C THR A 449 -7.84 -41.47 45.50
N PHE A 450 -6.58 -41.85 45.73
CA PHE A 450 -5.49 -41.68 44.77
C PHE A 450 -5.76 -42.26 43.36
N PRO A 451 -6.27 -43.51 43.20
CA PRO A 451 -6.57 -44.06 41.87
C PRO A 451 -7.62 -43.24 41.10
N TRP A 452 -8.59 -42.65 41.81
CA TRP A 452 -9.60 -41.78 41.21
C TRP A 452 -9.01 -40.45 40.75
N VAL A 453 -8.10 -39.87 41.54
CA VAL A 453 -7.39 -38.62 41.18
C VAL A 453 -6.53 -38.82 39.94
N VAL A 454 -5.78 -39.91 39.87
CA VAL A 454 -4.99 -40.26 38.67
C VAL A 454 -5.89 -40.54 37.47
N ALA A 455 -7.00 -41.27 37.65
CA ALA A 455 -7.94 -41.55 36.56
C ALA A 455 -8.58 -40.27 35.99
N VAL A 456 -8.96 -39.31 36.85
CA VAL A 456 -9.56 -38.05 36.44
C VAL A 456 -8.54 -37.14 35.74
N THR A 457 -7.34 -36.99 36.29
CA THR A 457 -6.29 -36.13 35.71
C THR A 457 -5.75 -36.72 34.40
N ALA A 458 -5.51 -38.03 34.33
CA ALA A 458 -5.12 -38.69 33.08
C ALA A 458 -6.25 -38.68 32.05
N GLY A 459 -7.50 -38.90 32.49
CA GLY A 459 -8.68 -38.80 31.63
C GLY A 459 -8.83 -37.40 31.03
N SER A 460 -8.56 -36.35 31.80
CA SER A 460 -8.55 -34.96 31.33
C SER A 460 -7.55 -34.75 30.20
N VAL A 461 -6.29 -35.17 30.40
CA VAL A 461 -5.22 -35.05 29.38
C VAL A 461 -5.63 -35.74 28.08
N ILE A 462 -6.12 -36.98 28.17
CA ILE A 462 -6.54 -37.77 27.01
C ILE A 462 -7.68 -37.07 26.28
N LEU A 463 -8.67 -36.58 27.03
CA LEU A 463 -9.83 -35.90 26.47
C LEU A 463 -9.44 -34.61 25.74
N SER A 464 -8.61 -33.76 26.36
CA SER A 464 -8.09 -32.53 25.77
C SER A 464 -7.34 -32.79 24.46
N LEU A 465 -6.43 -33.77 24.44
CA LEU A 465 -5.66 -34.13 23.24
C LEU A 465 -6.51 -34.81 22.15
N ALA A 466 -7.56 -35.55 22.53
CA ALA A 466 -8.47 -36.18 21.59
C ALA A 466 -9.38 -35.16 20.91
N VAL A 467 -9.99 -34.26 21.69
CA VAL A 467 -10.86 -33.20 21.19
C VAL A 467 -10.07 -32.19 20.36
N SER A 468 -8.87 -31.81 20.79
CA SER A 468 -7.96 -30.95 20.00
C SER A 468 -7.70 -31.52 18.60
N ARG A 469 -7.34 -32.80 18.48
CA ARG A 469 -7.10 -33.44 17.18
C ARG A 469 -8.34 -33.45 16.29
N TYR A 470 -9.51 -33.71 16.87
CA TYR A 470 -10.78 -33.62 16.15
C TYR A 470 -11.02 -32.17 15.66
N HIS A 471 -10.81 -31.19 16.54
CA HIS A 471 -11.00 -29.77 16.27
C HIS A 471 -10.12 -29.29 15.10
N ILE A 472 -8.81 -29.55 15.18
CA ILE A 472 -7.83 -29.22 14.14
C ILE A 472 -8.18 -29.91 12.81
N SER A 473 -8.57 -31.19 12.86
CA SER A 473 -8.93 -31.93 11.64
C SER A 473 -10.15 -31.32 10.95
N VAL A 474 -11.16 -30.90 11.70
CA VAL A 474 -12.36 -30.26 11.13
C VAL A 474 -12.03 -28.85 10.63
N GLY A 475 -11.25 -28.07 11.38
CA GLY A 475 -10.78 -26.74 10.96
C GLY A 475 -10.05 -26.79 9.61
N LYS A 476 -9.10 -27.71 9.45
CA LYS A 476 -8.39 -27.92 8.18
C LYS A 476 -9.31 -28.36 7.05
N LYS A 477 -10.23 -29.30 7.30
CA LYS A 477 -11.18 -29.79 6.28
C LYS A 477 -12.19 -28.73 5.84
N THR A 478 -12.59 -27.84 6.75
CA THR A 478 -13.58 -26.80 6.50
C THR A 478 -12.96 -25.45 6.12
N ARG A 479 -11.61 -25.35 6.06
CA ARG A 479 -10.85 -24.12 5.80
C ARG A 479 -11.19 -22.98 6.76
N HIS A 480 -11.33 -23.32 8.05
CA HIS A 480 -11.49 -22.32 9.12
C HIS A 480 -10.22 -22.29 9.97
N ASP A 481 -9.32 -21.35 9.69
CA ASP A 481 -8.06 -21.21 10.42
C ASP A 481 -8.29 -20.89 11.91
N SER A 482 -9.39 -20.21 12.23
CA SER A 482 -9.80 -19.97 13.62
C SER A 482 -10.15 -21.25 14.39
N LEU A 483 -10.70 -22.27 13.73
CA LEU A 483 -10.95 -23.58 14.35
C LEU A 483 -9.64 -24.36 14.54
N VAL A 484 -8.67 -24.16 13.65
CA VAL A 484 -7.34 -24.78 13.79
C VAL A 484 -6.59 -24.18 14.96
N ALA A 485 -6.57 -22.85 15.07
CA ALA A 485 -5.94 -22.13 16.18
C ALA A 485 -6.52 -22.53 17.54
N ASP A 486 -7.85 -22.52 17.68
CA ASP A 486 -8.53 -22.95 18.92
C ASP A 486 -8.26 -24.42 19.27
N GLY A 487 -8.18 -25.28 18.26
CA GLY A 487 -7.78 -26.67 18.44
C GLY A 487 -6.32 -26.84 18.92
N GLU A 488 -5.40 -25.99 18.48
CA GLU A 488 -4.00 -25.97 18.95
C GLU A 488 -3.89 -25.44 20.38
N GLU A 489 -4.71 -24.46 20.74
CA GLU A 489 -4.86 -23.95 22.11
C GLU A 489 -5.35 -25.04 23.07
N THR A 490 -6.43 -25.75 22.69
CA THR A 490 -6.92 -26.93 23.44
C THR A 490 -5.82 -28.00 23.61
N ALA A 491 -4.93 -28.14 22.62
CA ALA A 491 -3.78 -29.05 22.69
C ALA A 491 -2.76 -28.59 23.74
N SER A 492 -2.49 -27.28 23.78
CA SER A 492 -1.61 -26.65 24.74
C SER A 492 -2.11 -26.86 26.17
N ASP A 493 -3.40 -26.69 26.41
CA ASP A 493 -4.02 -26.98 27.71
C ASP A 493 -3.82 -28.44 28.12
N GLY A 494 -4.04 -29.37 27.18
CA GLY A 494 -3.78 -30.78 27.42
C GLY A 494 -2.32 -31.07 27.79
N ARG A 495 -1.35 -30.30 27.27
CA ARG A 495 0.07 -30.41 27.67
C ARG A 495 0.34 -29.83 29.04
N ILE A 496 -0.33 -28.75 29.43
CA ILE A 496 -0.25 -28.18 30.79
C ILE A 496 -0.84 -29.17 31.80
N GLU A 497 -1.96 -29.82 31.46
CA GLU A 497 -2.58 -30.86 32.30
C GLU A 497 -1.68 -32.08 32.52
N MET A 498 -0.78 -32.39 31.58
CA MET A 498 0.23 -33.44 31.80
C MET A 498 1.19 -33.09 32.95
N VAL A 499 1.49 -31.81 33.15
CA VAL A 499 2.33 -31.36 34.27
C VAL A 499 1.61 -31.58 35.59
N ALA A 500 0.31 -31.28 35.66
CA ALA A 500 -0.51 -31.55 36.84
C ALA A 500 -0.59 -33.06 37.14
N LEU A 501 -0.81 -33.89 36.12
CA LEU A 501 -0.81 -35.35 36.25
C LEU A 501 0.55 -35.88 36.76
N ALA A 502 1.66 -35.37 36.21
CA ALA A 502 2.99 -35.74 36.68
C ALA A 502 3.21 -35.33 38.14
N GLY A 503 2.66 -34.18 38.55
CA GLY A 503 2.63 -33.71 39.94
C GLY A 503 1.94 -34.69 40.89
N VAL A 504 0.70 -35.09 40.57
CA VAL A 504 -0.07 -36.08 41.35
C VAL A 504 0.71 -37.39 41.48
N LEU A 505 1.31 -37.88 40.39
CA LEU A 505 2.09 -39.13 40.41
C LEU A 505 3.35 -38.99 41.27
N ALA A 506 4.06 -37.87 41.16
CA ALA A 506 5.27 -37.60 41.93
C ALA A 506 4.96 -37.51 43.44
N GLU A 507 3.87 -36.84 43.81
CA GLU A 507 3.44 -36.72 45.21
C GLU A 507 3.28 -38.09 45.88
N TYR A 508 2.62 -39.03 45.18
CA TYR A 508 2.42 -40.40 45.65
C TYR A 508 3.70 -41.24 45.66
N LEU A 509 4.49 -41.19 44.58
CA LEU A 509 5.72 -41.99 44.47
C LEU A 509 6.77 -41.57 45.50
N PHE A 510 6.92 -40.27 45.74
CA PHE A 510 7.92 -39.71 46.66
C PHE A 510 7.39 -39.50 48.08
N HIS A 511 6.10 -39.78 48.35
CA HIS A 511 5.45 -39.52 49.63
C HIS A 511 5.66 -38.07 50.09
N ALA A 512 5.47 -37.12 49.16
CA ALA A 512 5.82 -35.72 49.33
C ALA A 512 4.60 -34.78 49.17
N PRO A 513 3.65 -34.75 50.14
CA PRO A 513 2.43 -33.94 50.05
C PRO A 513 2.67 -32.45 49.90
N TRP A 514 3.84 -31.97 50.33
CA TRP A 514 4.23 -30.57 50.18
C TRP A 514 4.38 -30.14 48.71
N LEU A 515 4.59 -31.08 47.77
CA LEU A 515 4.77 -30.80 46.34
C LEU A 515 3.53 -30.20 45.68
N GLU A 516 2.35 -30.46 46.25
CA GLU A 516 1.07 -29.92 45.84
C GLU A 516 1.06 -28.38 45.83
N TYR A 517 1.68 -27.75 46.83
CA TYR A 517 1.58 -26.29 47.01
C TYR A 517 2.46 -25.47 46.04
N PRO A 518 3.73 -25.85 45.76
CA PRO A 518 4.51 -25.24 44.69
C PRO A 518 3.88 -25.43 43.31
N LEU A 519 3.27 -26.59 43.04
CA LEU A 519 2.55 -26.83 41.79
C LEU A 519 1.26 -26.01 41.70
N GLY A 520 0.52 -25.87 42.80
CA GLY A 520 -0.63 -24.97 42.90
C GLY A 520 -0.24 -23.50 42.64
N LEU A 521 0.92 -23.06 43.13
CA LEU A 521 1.46 -21.72 42.83
C LEU A 521 1.85 -21.58 41.35
N LEU A 522 2.45 -22.60 40.75
CA LEU A 522 2.77 -22.62 39.33
C LEU A 522 1.49 -22.46 38.49
N ILE A 523 0.43 -23.22 38.79
CA ILE A 523 -0.87 -23.11 38.11
C ILE A 523 -1.45 -21.70 38.31
N ALA A 524 -1.38 -21.14 39.52
CA ALA A 524 -1.83 -19.77 39.77
C ALA A 524 -1.12 -18.76 38.87
N VAL A 525 0.20 -18.89 38.65
CA VAL A 525 0.95 -18.02 37.73
C VAL A 525 0.51 -18.18 36.28
N LEU A 526 0.25 -19.41 35.83
CA LEU A 526 -0.25 -19.67 34.48
C LEU A 526 -1.62 -19.02 34.26
N ILE A 527 -2.56 -19.20 35.20
CA ILE A 527 -3.89 -18.58 35.17
C ILE A 527 -3.77 -17.05 35.14
N PHE A 528 -2.89 -16.47 35.94
CA PHE A 528 -2.67 -15.01 35.94
C PHE A 528 -2.20 -14.50 34.58
N ARG A 529 -1.27 -15.23 33.95
CA ARG A 529 -0.72 -14.86 32.64
C ARG A 529 -1.83 -14.83 31.59
N THR A 530 -2.66 -15.86 31.53
CA THR A 530 -3.81 -15.93 30.62
C THR A 530 -4.80 -14.80 30.88
N GLY A 531 -5.15 -14.57 32.15
CA GLY A 531 -6.07 -13.48 32.53
C GLY A 531 -5.55 -12.10 32.16
N LYS A 532 -4.26 -11.84 32.41
CA LYS A 532 -3.57 -10.61 32.01
C LYS A 532 -3.56 -10.43 30.49
N GLU A 533 -3.32 -11.49 29.73
CA GLU A 533 -3.30 -11.43 28.27
C GLU A 533 -4.67 -11.06 27.70
N LEU A 534 -5.74 -11.71 28.16
CA LEU A 534 -7.11 -11.39 27.76
C LEU A 534 -7.48 -9.94 28.09
N LEU A 535 -7.12 -9.47 29.29
CA LEU A 535 -7.36 -8.09 29.70
C LEU A 535 -6.59 -7.09 28.83
N LEU A 536 -5.32 -7.35 28.52
CA LEU A 536 -4.52 -6.48 27.66
C LEU A 536 -5.04 -6.46 26.23
N LYS A 537 -5.47 -7.60 25.68
CA LYS A 537 -6.13 -7.67 24.36
C LYS A 537 -7.39 -6.80 24.35
N ALA A 538 -8.24 -6.93 25.38
CA ALA A 538 -9.44 -6.12 25.53
C ALA A 538 -9.14 -4.62 25.59
N TRP A 539 -8.18 -4.25 26.43
CA TRP A 539 -7.78 -2.86 26.65
C TRP A 539 -7.23 -2.21 25.37
N ARG A 540 -6.40 -2.94 24.62
CA ARG A 540 -5.85 -2.47 23.34
C ARG A 540 -6.95 -2.17 22.32
N VAL A 541 -7.93 -3.06 22.15
CA VAL A 541 -9.04 -2.83 21.22
C VAL A 541 -9.91 -1.65 21.66
N LEU A 542 -10.18 -1.51 22.96
CA LEU A 542 -10.94 -0.38 23.49
C LEU A 542 -10.24 0.96 23.32
N LEU A 543 -8.92 0.99 23.43
CA LEU A 543 -8.10 2.18 23.18
C LEU A 543 -7.75 2.41 21.71
N GLN A 544 -8.32 1.63 20.78
CA GLN A 544 -8.04 1.74 19.34
C GLN A 544 -6.54 1.66 19.05
N HIS A 545 -5.87 0.72 19.71
CA HIS A 545 -4.46 0.45 19.45
C HIS A 545 -4.25 0.09 17.97
N THR A 546 -3.12 0.51 17.40
CA THR A 546 -2.72 0.18 16.02
C THR A 546 -2.80 -1.33 15.78
N ILE A 547 -3.16 -1.72 14.56
CA ILE A 547 -3.13 -3.14 14.15
C ILE A 547 -1.68 -3.66 14.13
N GLY A 548 -0.70 -2.77 14.03
CA GLY A 548 0.72 -3.08 14.14
C GLY A 548 1.56 -2.01 13.44
N VAL A 549 2.69 -1.63 14.04
CA VAL A 549 3.61 -0.64 13.46
C VAL A 549 4.18 -1.14 12.12
N GLU A 550 4.43 -2.44 12.02
CA GLU A 550 4.86 -3.09 10.77
C GLU A 550 3.80 -2.94 9.67
N HIS A 551 2.52 -3.13 10.01
CA HIS A 551 1.42 -2.93 9.06
C HIS A 551 1.25 -1.47 8.66
N ASP A 552 1.37 -0.53 9.60
CA ASP A 552 1.31 0.90 9.32
C ASP A 552 2.44 1.33 8.36
N GLN A 553 3.65 0.81 8.57
CA GLN A 553 4.80 1.08 7.71
C GLN A 553 4.62 0.49 6.32
N GLU A 554 4.12 -0.74 6.22
CA GLU A 554 3.89 -1.38 4.93
C GLU A 554 2.76 -0.70 4.14
N ILE A 555 1.67 -0.30 4.81
CA ILE A 555 0.62 0.52 4.20
C ILE A 555 1.21 1.85 3.72
N SER A 556 2.07 2.50 4.52
CA SER A 556 2.75 3.74 4.11
C SER A 556 3.63 3.53 2.87
N ASN A 557 4.37 2.42 2.80
CA ASN A 557 5.17 2.06 1.63
C ASN A 557 4.29 1.85 0.39
N LEU A 558 3.20 1.08 0.53
CA LEU A 558 2.21 0.86 -0.54
C LEU A 558 1.67 2.18 -1.08
N LEU A 559 1.26 3.09 -0.19
CA LEU A 559 0.78 4.42 -0.59
C LEU A 559 1.84 5.22 -1.35
N ASN A 560 3.09 5.18 -0.92
CA ASN A 560 4.19 5.87 -1.58
C ASN A 560 4.55 5.24 -2.95
N THR A 561 4.22 3.98 -3.18
CA THR A 561 4.36 3.30 -4.48
C THR A 561 3.12 3.41 -5.38
N THR A 562 1.99 3.91 -4.86
CA THR A 562 0.79 4.11 -5.68
C THR A 562 0.98 5.27 -6.66
N ARG A 563 0.67 5.05 -7.94
CA ARG A 563 0.75 6.07 -8.98
C ARG A 563 -0.19 7.26 -8.67
N GLY A 564 0.30 8.47 -8.92
CA GLY A 564 -0.41 9.71 -8.63
C GLY A 564 -0.37 10.14 -7.15
N VAL A 565 0.21 9.34 -6.25
CA VAL A 565 0.50 9.75 -4.87
C VAL A 565 1.88 10.40 -4.82
N LYS A 566 1.96 11.64 -4.33
CA LYS A 566 3.24 12.32 -4.10
C LYS A 566 3.92 11.76 -2.85
N ALA A 567 3.18 11.73 -1.73
CA ALA A 567 3.67 11.22 -0.44
C ALA A 567 2.53 10.79 0.49
N ALA A 568 2.77 9.76 1.30
CA ALA A 568 1.95 9.39 2.45
C ALA A 568 2.34 10.26 3.67
N GLN A 569 1.40 11.06 4.18
CA GLN A 569 1.64 11.98 5.29
C GLN A 569 1.38 11.34 6.65
N SER A 570 0.34 10.49 6.73
CA SER A 570 -0.03 9.81 7.97
C SER A 570 -0.82 8.56 7.65
N VAL A 571 -0.41 7.46 8.26
CA VAL A 571 -1.17 6.21 8.32
C VAL A 571 -1.53 6.00 9.78
N LYS A 572 -2.82 5.83 10.06
CA LYS A 572 -3.32 5.45 11.38
C LYS A 572 -4.28 4.31 11.22
N THR A 573 -3.99 3.19 11.83
CA THR A 573 -4.87 2.02 11.80
C THR A 573 -5.39 1.70 13.18
N PHE A 574 -6.52 1.02 13.24
CA PHE A 574 -7.04 0.37 14.44
C PHE A 574 -8.00 -0.75 14.07
N GLN A 575 -8.31 -1.60 15.04
CA GLN A 575 -9.17 -2.77 14.84
C GLN A 575 -10.57 -2.56 15.43
N VAL A 576 -11.59 -3.02 14.71
CA VAL A 576 -12.98 -3.16 15.19
C VAL A 576 -13.50 -4.55 14.87
N GLY A 577 -13.54 -5.45 15.86
CA GLY A 577 -13.77 -6.88 15.59
C GLY A 577 -12.67 -7.45 14.68
N ARG A 578 -13.04 -8.06 13.56
CA ARG A 578 -12.11 -8.49 12.49
C ARG A 578 -12.05 -7.51 11.30
N ILE A 579 -12.42 -6.24 11.53
CA ILE A 579 -12.28 -5.16 10.56
C ILE A 579 -11.02 -4.35 10.91
N ALA A 580 -10.12 -4.15 9.95
CA ALA A 580 -9.09 -3.12 10.07
C ALA A 580 -9.64 -1.80 9.51
N VAL A 581 -9.59 -0.75 10.33
CA VAL A 581 -9.96 0.61 9.93
C VAL A 581 -8.69 1.41 9.69
N CYS A 582 -8.55 1.98 8.50
CA CYS A 582 -7.35 2.69 8.05
C CYS A 582 -7.69 4.15 7.77
N HIS A 583 -7.15 5.08 8.56
CA HIS A 583 -7.22 6.51 8.31
C HIS A 583 -5.93 6.99 7.65
N LEU A 584 -6.03 7.41 6.39
CA LEU A 584 -4.90 7.71 5.53
C LEU A 584 -4.92 9.19 5.16
N LYS A 585 -3.78 9.87 5.29
CA LYS A 585 -3.57 11.23 4.76
C LYS A 585 -2.55 11.17 3.64
N VAL A 586 -2.93 11.62 2.46
CA VAL A 586 -2.16 11.44 1.23
C VAL A 586 -2.03 12.76 0.50
N THR A 587 -0.82 13.11 0.05
CA THR A 587 -0.58 14.30 -0.77
C THR A 587 -0.56 13.93 -2.25
N THR A 588 -1.24 14.71 -3.09
CA THR A 588 -1.22 14.56 -4.55
C THR A 588 -1.30 15.93 -5.23
N LEU A 589 -0.68 16.06 -6.41
CA LEU A 589 -0.73 17.25 -7.27
C LEU A 589 -1.76 17.09 -8.41
N ARG A 590 -2.46 15.96 -8.47
CA ARG A 590 -3.40 15.63 -9.53
C ARG A 590 -4.75 16.34 -9.37
N THR A 591 -5.48 16.44 -10.47
CA THR A 591 -6.81 17.07 -10.51
C THR A 591 -7.84 16.27 -9.73
N ALA A 592 -8.96 16.91 -9.35
CA ALA A 592 -10.05 16.25 -8.63
C ALA A 592 -10.62 15.01 -9.36
N GLN A 593 -10.58 15.00 -10.70
CA GLN A 593 -11.02 13.85 -11.49
C GLN A 593 -10.04 12.67 -11.40
N ALA A 594 -8.73 12.93 -11.41
CA ALA A 594 -7.70 11.90 -11.24
C ALA A 594 -7.67 11.35 -9.80
N VAL A 595 -7.99 12.16 -8.80
CA VAL A 595 -8.07 11.75 -7.38
C VAL A 595 -9.05 10.59 -7.18
N VAL A 596 -10.12 10.48 -7.96
CA VAL A 596 -11.07 9.36 -7.88
C VAL A 596 -10.39 8.02 -8.19
N HIS A 597 -9.55 7.99 -9.23
CA HIS A 597 -8.83 6.78 -9.65
C HIS A 597 -7.65 6.48 -8.72
N ILE A 598 -6.98 7.51 -8.20
CA ILE A 598 -5.96 7.35 -7.14
C ILE A 598 -6.60 6.73 -5.89
N LYS A 599 -7.79 7.21 -5.50
CA LYS A 599 -8.55 6.68 -4.37
C LYS A 599 -8.85 5.19 -4.56
N TYR A 600 -9.38 4.82 -5.73
CA TYR A 600 -9.63 3.41 -6.08
C TYR A 600 -8.35 2.57 -5.93
N GLY A 601 -7.22 3.05 -6.43
CA GLY A 601 -5.94 2.34 -6.32
C GLY A 601 -5.42 2.17 -4.91
N ILE A 602 -5.54 3.20 -4.09
CA ILE A 602 -5.19 3.12 -2.68
C ILE A 602 -6.09 2.09 -1.97
N GLU A 603 -7.41 2.17 -2.17
CA GLU A 603 -8.36 1.25 -1.54
C GLU A 603 -8.07 -0.20 -1.91
N ARG A 604 -7.80 -0.48 -3.19
CA ARG A 604 -7.42 -1.81 -3.68
C ARG A 604 -6.11 -2.32 -3.10
N ALA A 605 -5.06 -1.50 -3.11
CA ALA A 605 -3.75 -1.89 -2.59
C ALA A 605 -3.83 -2.22 -1.09
N VAL A 606 -4.49 -1.37 -0.32
CA VAL A 606 -4.68 -1.56 1.12
C VAL A 606 -5.60 -2.75 1.41
N GLU A 607 -6.69 -2.93 0.66
CA GLU A 607 -7.58 -4.09 0.79
C GLU A 607 -6.85 -5.41 0.56
N LYS A 608 -6.08 -5.52 -0.54
CA LYS A 608 -5.32 -6.72 -0.86
C LYS A 608 -4.32 -7.07 0.24
N TYR A 609 -3.63 -6.07 0.78
CA TYR A 609 -2.67 -6.26 1.87
C TYR A 609 -3.35 -6.65 3.19
N VAL A 610 -4.42 -5.98 3.58
CA VAL A 610 -5.09 -6.23 4.85
C VAL A 610 -5.78 -7.60 4.86
N LEU A 611 -6.42 -7.99 3.77
CA LEU A 611 -7.11 -9.29 3.66
C LEU A 611 -6.15 -10.48 3.65
N SER A 612 -4.86 -10.28 3.34
CA SER A 612 -3.84 -11.33 3.47
C SER A 612 -3.29 -11.47 4.90
N HIS A 613 -3.70 -10.61 5.86
CA HIS A 613 -3.17 -10.57 7.22
C HIS A 613 -4.27 -10.65 8.29
N ASP A 614 -4.92 -11.82 8.45
CA ASP A 614 -5.91 -12.15 9.50
C ASP A 614 -7.19 -11.28 9.63
N PHE A 615 -7.36 -10.24 8.80
CA PHE A 615 -8.57 -9.42 8.78
C PHE A 615 -9.59 -9.92 7.75
N GLN A 616 -10.88 -9.85 8.09
CA GLN A 616 -11.97 -10.27 7.19
C GLN A 616 -12.47 -9.14 6.28
N ARG A 617 -12.20 -7.90 6.66
CA ARG A 617 -12.66 -6.71 5.95
C ARG A 617 -11.75 -5.54 6.30
N VAL A 618 -11.59 -4.62 5.35
CA VAL A 618 -10.96 -3.33 5.55
C VAL A 618 -12.00 -2.21 5.43
N GLU A 619 -11.79 -1.12 6.15
CA GLU A 619 -12.46 0.15 5.89
C GLU A 619 -11.43 1.26 5.79
N THR A 620 -11.38 1.91 4.63
CA THR A 620 -10.31 2.85 4.29
C THR A 620 -10.88 4.25 4.17
N HIS A 621 -10.37 5.19 4.95
CA HIS A 621 -10.78 6.59 4.97
C HIS A 621 -9.60 7.44 4.52
N ILE A 622 -9.71 8.04 3.33
CA ILE A 622 -8.59 8.77 2.71
C ILE A 622 -8.90 10.26 2.72
N ASN A 623 -7.97 11.04 3.28
CA ASN A 623 -7.96 12.49 3.19
C ASN A 623 -6.86 12.94 2.23
N PHE A 624 -7.26 13.46 1.07
CA PHE A 624 -6.35 14.03 0.08
C PHE A 624 -5.99 15.45 0.47
N LEU A 625 -4.69 15.68 0.65
CA LEU A 625 -4.11 16.97 0.94
C LEU A 625 -3.49 17.53 -0.34
N ALA A 626 -3.72 18.80 -0.62
CA ALA A 626 -2.79 19.53 -1.47
C ALA A 626 -1.43 19.60 -0.76
N PRO A 627 -0.29 19.57 -1.47
CA PRO A 627 1.00 19.87 -0.84
C PRO A 627 0.90 21.23 -0.14
N GLU A 628 1.66 21.45 0.93
CA GLU A 628 1.69 22.79 1.51
C GLU A 628 2.27 23.76 0.49
N PRO A 629 1.64 24.93 0.30
CA PRO A 629 2.16 25.92 -0.63
C PRO A 629 3.47 26.48 -0.10
N GLU A 630 4.57 26.25 -0.82
CA GLU A 630 5.83 26.96 -0.57
C GLU A 630 5.68 28.42 -1.00
N ARG A 631 5.11 29.23 -0.11
CA ARG A 631 4.97 30.66 -0.33
C ARG A 631 6.31 31.33 -0.17
N HIS A 632 6.84 31.82 -1.27
CA HIS A 632 8.04 32.61 -1.28
C HIS A 632 7.92 33.74 -2.29
N ARG A 633 8.70 34.79 -2.06
CA ARG A 633 8.72 35.96 -2.93
C ARG A 633 9.97 35.95 -3.75
N GLN A 634 9.80 36.02 -5.06
CA GLN A 634 10.88 36.29 -5.97
C GLN A 634 10.69 37.67 -6.58
N ALA A 635 11.78 38.32 -6.92
CA ALA A 635 11.78 39.60 -7.61
C ALA A 635 12.34 39.41 -9.00
N ILE A 636 11.76 40.07 -10.00
CA ILE A 636 12.32 40.14 -11.35
C ILE A 636 12.69 41.61 -11.59
N ALA A 637 13.98 41.87 -11.77
CA ALA A 637 14.47 43.19 -12.11
C ALA A 637 14.08 43.50 -13.56
N ILE A 638 13.40 44.63 -13.80
CA ILE A 638 12.91 44.99 -15.14
C ILE A 638 13.38 46.38 -15.56
N VAL A 639 13.55 46.55 -16.87
CA VAL A 639 13.71 47.84 -17.54
C VAL A 639 12.43 48.14 -18.30
N ARG A 640 11.88 49.32 -18.04
CA ARG A 640 10.69 49.84 -18.71
C ARG A 640 11.08 51.04 -19.55
N ASN A 641 10.81 50.97 -20.86
CA ASN A 641 10.97 52.09 -21.79
C ASN A 641 9.65 52.31 -22.54
N GLY A 642 8.84 53.27 -22.10
CA GLY A 642 7.47 53.47 -22.59
C GLY A 642 6.57 52.26 -22.29
N SER A 643 6.01 51.63 -23.33
CA SER A 643 5.18 50.42 -23.21
C SER A 643 5.96 49.11 -23.24
N ALA A 644 7.27 49.15 -23.54
CA ALA A 644 8.13 47.98 -23.57
C ALA A 644 8.67 47.65 -22.16
N ILE A 645 8.60 46.37 -21.78
CA ILE A 645 9.11 45.83 -20.52
C ILE A 645 10.03 44.64 -20.82
N ALA A 646 11.27 44.71 -20.34
CA ALA A 646 12.25 43.64 -20.45
C ALA A 646 12.87 43.32 -19.08
N VAL A 647 13.43 42.13 -18.90
CA VAL A 647 14.21 41.80 -17.71
C VAL A 647 15.57 42.51 -17.77
N ALA A 648 15.93 43.24 -16.72
CA ALA A 648 17.14 44.05 -16.64
C ALA A 648 18.41 43.19 -16.65
N THR A 649 19.49 43.65 -17.30
CA THR A 649 20.77 42.91 -17.33
C THR A 649 21.46 42.88 -15.97
N SER A 650 21.23 43.87 -15.14
CA SER A 650 21.72 43.93 -13.77
C SER A 650 20.69 44.64 -12.91
N LEU A 651 20.71 44.38 -11.60
CA LEU A 651 19.82 45.06 -10.65
C LEU A 651 20.01 46.59 -10.69
N GLU A 652 21.22 47.06 -11.01
CA GLU A 652 21.59 48.47 -11.12
C GLU A 652 20.99 49.15 -12.35
N SER A 653 20.86 48.41 -13.45
CA SER A 653 20.25 48.90 -14.69
C SER A 653 18.71 48.90 -14.65
N ALA A 654 18.10 48.30 -13.63
CA ALA A 654 16.66 48.13 -13.55
C ALA A 654 15.95 49.45 -13.21
N THR A 655 14.83 49.72 -13.88
CA THR A 655 13.96 50.87 -13.57
C THR A 655 12.97 50.53 -12.46
N SER A 656 12.49 49.27 -12.46
CA SER A 656 11.51 48.76 -11.51
C SER A 656 11.84 47.32 -11.14
N ILE A 657 11.24 46.83 -10.05
CA ILE A 657 11.27 45.42 -9.64
C ILE A 657 9.85 44.90 -9.60
N VAL A 658 9.61 43.78 -10.28
CA VAL A 658 8.35 43.05 -10.17
C VAL A 658 8.49 42.02 -9.06
N ILE A 659 7.77 42.22 -7.97
CA ILE A 659 7.71 41.28 -6.84
C ILE A 659 6.60 40.28 -7.13
N CYS A 660 6.98 39.01 -7.21
CA CYS A 660 6.12 37.88 -7.52
C CYS A 660 5.93 37.04 -6.26
N ASP A 661 4.68 36.91 -5.80
CA ASP A 661 4.29 35.92 -4.82
C ASP A 661 4.13 34.57 -5.56
N TYR A 662 4.95 33.58 -5.19
CA TYR A 662 4.87 32.23 -5.75
C TYR A 662 4.10 31.29 -4.83
N GLU A 663 3.25 30.46 -5.41
CA GLU A 663 2.54 29.37 -4.76
C GLU A 663 2.52 28.16 -5.72
N PHE A 664 3.04 27.00 -5.27
CA PHE A 664 3.29 25.82 -6.12
C PHE A 664 4.09 26.11 -7.41
N GLY A 665 5.04 27.05 -7.31
CA GLY A 665 5.87 27.47 -8.45
C GLY A 665 5.12 28.26 -9.53
N ARG A 666 3.89 28.70 -9.27
CA ARG A 666 3.13 29.63 -10.12
C ARG A 666 3.05 31.02 -9.47
N ILE A 667 3.03 32.06 -10.30
CA ILE A 667 2.83 33.44 -9.85
C ILE A 667 1.34 33.63 -9.56
N ILE A 668 0.98 33.80 -8.28
CA ILE A 668 -0.40 34.12 -7.85
C ILE A 668 -0.66 35.62 -7.88
N ARG A 669 0.39 36.42 -7.65
CA ARG A 669 0.33 37.88 -7.65
C ARG A 669 1.68 38.44 -8.07
N ALA A 670 1.67 39.43 -8.95
CA ALA A 670 2.83 40.26 -9.24
C ALA A 670 2.53 41.71 -8.87
N THR A 671 3.51 42.45 -8.39
CA THR A 671 3.37 43.89 -8.14
C THR A 671 4.67 44.57 -8.53
N GLU A 672 4.58 45.56 -9.40
CA GLU A 672 5.72 46.38 -9.82
C GLU A 672 5.96 47.50 -8.81
N GLU A 673 7.23 47.69 -8.44
CA GLU A 673 7.69 48.74 -7.54
C GLU A 673 8.88 49.46 -8.20
N GLU A 674 8.86 50.79 -8.24
CA GLU A 674 9.98 51.57 -8.78
C GLU A 674 11.21 51.53 -7.85
N ILE A 675 12.41 51.50 -8.44
CA ILE A 675 13.65 51.52 -7.67
C ILE A 675 14.01 52.97 -7.32
N ALA A 676 13.58 53.44 -6.15
CA ALA A 676 13.92 54.75 -5.61
C ALA A 676 15.32 54.80 -4.95
N GLY A 677 16.34 54.23 -5.61
CA GLY A 677 17.75 54.28 -5.21
C GLY A 677 18.26 53.14 -4.30
N ASP A 678 17.46 52.63 -3.36
CA ASP A 678 17.86 51.51 -2.46
C ASP A 678 17.12 50.21 -2.81
N ALA A 679 17.62 49.51 -3.84
CA ALA A 679 17.05 48.25 -4.30
C ALA A 679 17.14 47.14 -3.23
N ILE A 680 18.27 47.05 -2.51
CA ILE A 680 18.49 45.98 -1.52
C ILE A 680 17.58 46.15 -0.31
N GLY A 681 17.44 47.37 0.21
CA GLY A 681 16.52 47.64 1.31
C GLY A 681 15.06 47.41 0.90
N LEU A 682 14.68 47.72 -0.35
CA LEU A 682 13.34 47.39 -0.86
C LEU A 682 13.09 45.88 -0.85
N LEU A 683 14.00 45.09 -1.42
CA LEU A 683 13.91 43.63 -1.50
C LEU A 683 13.86 42.99 -0.10
N THR A 684 14.69 43.48 0.82
CA THR A 684 14.73 43.01 2.22
C THR A 684 13.41 43.32 2.95
N ARG A 685 12.90 44.56 2.84
CA ARG A 685 11.61 44.95 3.44
C ARG A 685 10.46 44.12 2.90
N LYS A 686 10.50 43.76 1.62
CA LYS A 686 9.48 42.96 0.96
C LYS A 686 9.64 41.45 1.17
N ARG A 687 10.69 41.02 1.89
CA ARG A 687 11.03 39.62 2.19
C ARG A 687 11.21 38.78 0.93
N VAL A 688 11.88 39.35 -0.06
CA VAL A 688 12.23 38.63 -1.28
C VAL A 688 13.35 37.62 -0.96
N SER A 689 13.13 36.36 -1.29
CA SER A 689 14.14 35.30 -1.09
C SER A 689 15.11 35.22 -2.26
N ARG A 690 14.67 35.62 -3.47
CA ARG A 690 15.49 35.57 -4.68
C ARG A 690 15.20 36.70 -5.66
N VAL A 691 16.24 37.27 -6.28
CA VAL A 691 16.13 38.24 -7.36
C VAL A 691 16.62 37.63 -8.66
N TYR A 692 15.84 37.80 -9.72
CA TYR A 692 16.16 37.42 -11.08
C TYR A 692 16.52 38.65 -11.90
N GLN A 693 17.70 38.61 -12.49
CA GLN A 693 18.16 39.58 -13.47
C GLN A 693 18.66 38.83 -14.70
N PHE A 694 18.60 39.44 -15.87
CA PHE A 694 19.07 38.82 -17.09
C PHE A 694 20.58 38.56 -16.98
N GLY A 695 21.44 39.57 -16.88
CA GLY A 695 22.90 39.37 -16.91
C GLY A 695 23.47 38.63 -15.70
N GLY A 696 24.63 37.98 -15.90
CA GLY A 696 25.35 37.22 -14.87
C GLY A 696 26.24 38.05 -13.93
N HIS A 697 26.24 39.37 -14.06
CA HIS A 697 27.09 40.27 -13.29
C HIS A 697 26.24 41.35 -12.62
N SER A 698 26.51 41.60 -11.35
CA SER A 698 26.00 42.76 -10.60
C SER A 698 27.03 43.11 -9.54
N ALA A 699 27.34 44.41 -9.39
CA ALA A 699 28.19 44.93 -8.33
C ALA A 699 27.54 44.77 -6.94
N LEU A 700 26.24 44.45 -6.89
CA LEU A 700 25.46 44.25 -5.66
C LEU A 700 25.41 42.79 -5.18
N ILE A 701 26.05 41.83 -5.87
CA ILE A 701 25.98 40.39 -5.53
C ILE A 701 26.38 40.11 -4.08
N ASP A 702 27.47 40.69 -3.60
CA ASP A 702 27.95 40.46 -2.23
C ASP A 702 27.00 41.06 -1.18
N GLN A 703 26.36 42.19 -1.51
CA GLN A 703 25.37 42.83 -0.64
C GLN A 703 24.03 42.05 -0.61
N LEU A 704 23.63 41.42 -1.73
CA LEU A 704 22.48 40.50 -1.78
C LEU A 704 22.73 39.28 -0.89
N LYS A 705 23.92 38.66 -0.99
CA LYS A 705 24.32 37.53 -0.13
C LYS A 705 24.30 37.91 1.35
N ASN A 706 24.86 39.06 1.72
CA ASN A 706 24.87 39.55 3.10
C ASN A 706 23.45 39.82 3.65
N SER A 707 22.50 40.13 2.77
CA SER A 707 21.08 40.31 3.12
C SER A 707 20.26 39.02 3.07
N ASN A 708 20.90 37.87 2.86
CA ASN A 708 20.27 36.55 2.73
C ASN A 708 19.28 36.47 1.54
N ILE A 709 19.53 37.25 0.49
CA ILE A 709 18.76 37.27 -0.75
C ILE A 709 19.58 36.55 -1.82
N ALA A 710 19.05 35.43 -2.34
CA ALA A 710 19.69 34.76 -3.46
C ALA A 710 19.59 35.63 -4.71
N TRP A 711 20.60 35.60 -5.57
CA TRP A 711 20.48 36.15 -6.91
C TRP A 711 20.54 35.00 -7.91
N ALA A 712 19.78 35.12 -8.98
CA ALA A 712 19.76 34.15 -10.06
C ALA A 712 19.70 34.89 -11.39
N VAL A 713 20.25 34.24 -12.40
CA VAL A 713 20.09 34.65 -13.78
C VAL A 713 18.67 34.26 -14.23
N ALA A 714 17.89 35.24 -14.68
CA ALA A 714 16.58 35.04 -15.27
C ALA A 714 16.71 34.14 -16.50
N PRO A 715 15.86 33.13 -16.69
CA PRO A 715 16.01 32.23 -17.83
C PRO A 715 15.52 32.83 -19.15
N ALA A 716 14.66 33.85 -19.09
CA ALA A 716 14.12 34.52 -20.26
C ALA A 716 14.28 36.04 -20.17
N TYR A 717 14.36 36.68 -21.34
CA TYR A 717 14.45 38.13 -21.48
C TYR A 717 13.10 38.82 -21.33
N LEU A 718 12.03 38.14 -21.74
CA LEU A 718 10.67 38.64 -21.61
C LEU A 718 10.06 38.25 -20.26
N PRO A 719 9.42 39.20 -19.56
CA PRO A 719 8.61 38.90 -18.39
C PRO A 719 7.51 37.88 -18.69
N GLU A 720 6.88 37.94 -19.87
CA GLU A 720 5.79 37.03 -20.26
C GLU A 720 6.24 35.55 -20.25
N SER A 721 7.47 35.28 -20.68
CA SER A 721 8.07 33.95 -20.65
C SER A 721 8.41 33.45 -19.23
N LEU A 722 8.45 34.35 -18.25
CA LEU A 722 8.57 34.04 -16.82
C LEU A 722 7.20 33.92 -16.13
N GLY A 723 6.11 33.92 -16.88
CA GLY A 723 4.74 33.87 -16.36
C GLY A 723 4.13 35.23 -16.02
N LEU A 724 4.83 36.34 -16.26
CA LEU A 724 4.32 37.70 -16.04
C LEU A 724 3.52 38.20 -17.25
N SER A 725 2.31 37.65 -17.44
CA SER A 725 1.39 38.18 -18.44
C SER A 725 0.93 39.61 -18.08
N PRO A 726 0.54 40.45 -19.06
CA PRO A 726 -0.02 41.79 -18.79
C PRO A 726 -1.25 41.78 -17.86
N SER A 727 -1.98 40.66 -17.80
CA SER A 727 -3.09 40.43 -16.87
C SER A 727 -2.65 40.19 -15.42
N VAL A 728 -1.44 39.65 -15.20
CA VAL A 728 -0.86 39.37 -13.88
C VAL A 728 -0.13 40.58 -13.30
N LEU A 729 0.31 41.51 -14.16
CA LEU A 729 0.97 42.77 -13.79
C LEU A 729 0.01 43.91 -13.39
N LYS A 730 -1.32 43.71 -13.49
CA LYS A 730 -2.35 44.64 -13.01
C LYS A 730 -2.68 44.38 -11.55
#